data_AF-A0A5N9ERE6-F1
#
_entry.id   AF-A0A5N9ERE6-F1
#
_cell.length_a   1.000
_cell.length_b   1.000
_cell.length_c   1.000
_cell.angle_alpha   90.00
_cell.angle_beta   90.00
_cell.angle_gamma   90.00
#
_symmetry.space_group_name_H-M   'P 1'
#
loop_
_entity.id
_entity.type
_entity.pdbx_description
1 polymer ?
#
loop_
_entity_poly.entity_id
_entity_poly.type
_entity_poly.pdbx_seq_one_letter_code
_entity_poly.pdbx_strand_id
1 'polypeptide(L)'
;MSTFKNRDRTLKDYVESLSAICNLEKNTGCIDRSVFGGLDRLLSQWSLRETINPLFQKFKSNNLYPVAYSELDQKQRIIWVKKILQILEQVDLTSPSGILNKFDQELVYFKGITNALATKLNKLNIFKLNDLLYHFPRRYSRITTIDKLVPGQDSTILARCDGTQVVFLGNKRNFKATEAIFTDQSGTIKVIWYNQTYLSKQLSTGKLYILSGKTNIHNGYKTIESPDWELADAKMANQKFLNVGRLFPVYGKTEGVSQSRIRKVIRDFLRDFASEIEEYLPESLILKNSLLKLREALIQMHYPSSLSSLEQSRRRLAFDELFLLQMSFLYYRSDIEKDISSIKVTNISESLTQFINILPFTLTEGQKKVIREIIDDLSNSHKPMRRLLQGDVGSGKTVVALGSLLSVVGAGYQGVLMAPTEVLAEQHFLTVKKLLSNESNQSDSYFHVSNLINNRDCRIGILIGSMPRKKKEKIQEMLENGELDIVIGTHSVIQESVIIPKLALAVVDEEHRFGVDQRNALFEKRIDQNTIPHMLAMTATPIPASLAMAIYGDLESSVIDSLPEGRQKIRTRVVDKINRNKMYEFVRKQIDQGRQAFVVYPLINESESINAKAAIIEQIRLQKDIFPDRIVGLLHGKMKMEEKQLVMDSFREGLIDILVSTPVIEVGVDIPNASVMIIEGADRFGIAQLHQFRGRVGRGKHESYCMLVAEDPSEDSLERLKALEQVSDGFRLAEIDLELRGEGNVRQHGKVQSGHDFLKIANIQTDFKLMQIARFEAKNIIENDPFLKEEKNQGIANALINI
;
A
#
# COMPACT_ATOMS: atom_id res chain seq x y z
N MET A 1 -32.60 -12.49 -47.71
CA MET A 1 -33.88 -11.75 -47.59
C MET A 1 -34.87 -12.71 -46.95
N SER A 2 -35.53 -12.48 -45.81
CA SER A 2 -36.01 -11.25 -45.19
C SER A 2 -36.18 -11.44 -43.67
N THR A 3 -35.86 -10.39 -42.89
CA THR A 3 -36.44 -10.06 -41.57
C THR A 3 -36.34 -11.07 -40.42
N PHE A 4 -35.26 -11.01 -39.65
CA PHE A 4 -35.37 -10.93 -38.19
C PHE A 4 -34.56 -9.73 -37.71
N LYS A 5 -35.28 -8.64 -37.43
CA LYS A 5 -34.77 -7.43 -36.79
C LYS A 5 -34.07 -7.80 -35.47
N ASN A 6 -32.99 -7.09 -35.16
CA ASN A 6 -32.51 -6.90 -33.79
C ASN A 6 -33.69 -6.52 -32.90
N ARG A 7 -34.23 -7.50 -32.17
CA ARG A 7 -34.95 -7.27 -30.92
C ARG A 7 -33.93 -7.56 -29.83
N ASP A 8 -33.73 -6.60 -28.93
CA ASP A 8 -33.00 -6.84 -27.68
C ASP A 8 -33.74 -7.95 -26.92
N ARG A 9 -33.27 -9.18 -27.06
CA ARG A 9 -33.82 -10.34 -26.36
C ARG A 9 -33.43 -10.22 -24.89
N THR A 10 -34.41 -10.27 -24.01
CA THR A 10 -34.21 -10.30 -22.56
C THR A 10 -33.67 -11.66 -22.13
N LEU A 11 -33.07 -11.76 -20.93
CA LEU A 11 -32.63 -13.05 -20.38
C LEU A 11 -33.78 -14.09 -20.35
N LYS A 12 -35.01 -13.62 -20.15
CA LYS A 12 -36.23 -14.44 -20.25
C LYS A 12 -36.42 -15.05 -21.64
N ASP A 13 -36.28 -14.26 -22.71
CA ASP A 13 -36.41 -14.76 -24.09
C ASP A 13 -35.36 -15.83 -24.42
N TYR A 14 -34.16 -15.72 -23.85
CA TYR A 14 -33.08 -16.70 -24.02
C TYR A 14 -33.32 -17.98 -23.23
N VAL A 15 -33.79 -17.87 -21.98
CA VAL A 15 -34.17 -19.02 -21.14
C VAL A 15 -35.32 -19.79 -21.79
N GLU A 16 -36.35 -19.11 -22.28
CA GLU A 16 -37.48 -19.73 -23.00
C GLU A 16 -37.03 -20.42 -24.29
N SER A 17 -36.17 -19.75 -25.07
CA SER A 17 -35.62 -20.32 -26.31
C SER A 17 -34.77 -21.57 -26.05
N LEU A 18 -33.89 -21.54 -25.03
CA LEU A 18 -33.04 -22.69 -24.69
C LEU A 18 -33.86 -23.83 -24.10
N SER A 19 -34.86 -23.54 -23.27
CA SER A 19 -35.78 -24.53 -22.74
C SER A 19 -36.57 -25.23 -23.86
N ALA A 20 -37.06 -24.47 -24.85
CA ALA A 20 -37.74 -25.05 -26.02
C ALA A 20 -36.82 -25.99 -26.83
N ILE A 21 -35.55 -25.59 -27.04
CA ILE A 21 -34.55 -26.40 -27.76
C ILE A 21 -34.23 -27.68 -26.97
N CYS A 22 -33.98 -27.58 -25.67
CA CYS A 22 -33.70 -28.73 -24.81
C CYS A 22 -34.89 -29.70 -24.70
N ASN A 23 -36.12 -29.19 -24.69
CA ASN A 23 -37.32 -30.02 -24.73
C ASN A 23 -37.50 -30.72 -26.09
N LEU A 24 -37.14 -30.07 -27.20
CA LEU A 24 -37.13 -30.70 -28.52
C LEU A 24 -36.06 -31.81 -28.61
N GLU A 25 -34.85 -31.60 -28.07
CA GLU A 25 -33.84 -32.66 -27.96
C GLU A 25 -34.32 -33.83 -27.11
N LYS A 26 -34.96 -33.56 -25.96
CA LYS A 26 -35.53 -34.60 -25.10
C LYS A 26 -36.57 -35.46 -25.84
N ASN A 27 -37.45 -34.82 -26.62
CA ASN A 27 -38.51 -35.51 -27.38
C ASN A 27 -37.99 -36.28 -28.59
N THR A 28 -36.84 -35.87 -29.15
CA THR A 28 -36.22 -36.52 -30.32
C THR A 28 -35.15 -37.55 -29.94
N GLY A 29 -34.94 -37.82 -28.64
CA GLY A 29 -33.96 -38.80 -28.17
C GLY A 29 -32.51 -38.29 -28.09
N CYS A 30 -32.33 -36.97 -28.00
CA CYS A 30 -31.05 -36.27 -27.83
C CYS A 30 -30.04 -36.50 -28.97
N ILE A 31 -30.50 -36.38 -30.22
CA ILE A 31 -29.75 -36.71 -31.43
C ILE A 31 -28.92 -35.51 -31.96
N ASP A 32 -28.97 -34.34 -31.32
CA ASP A 32 -28.31 -33.09 -31.78
C ASP A 32 -28.80 -32.64 -33.17
N ARG A 33 -30.11 -32.56 -33.33
CA ARG A 33 -30.79 -32.12 -34.57
C ARG A 33 -31.80 -31.00 -34.36
N SER A 34 -31.99 -30.55 -33.13
CA SER A 34 -32.94 -29.49 -32.76
C SER A 34 -32.58 -28.10 -33.31
N VAL A 35 -31.31 -27.86 -33.65
CA VAL A 35 -30.82 -26.55 -34.12
C VAL A 35 -29.96 -26.72 -35.37
N PHE A 36 -30.21 -25.88 -36.38
CA PHE A 36 -29.40 -25.83 -37.58
C PHE A 36 -27.96 -25.37 -37.24
N GLY A 37 -26.97 -26.26 -37.40
CA GLY A 37 -25.58 -26.00 -37.05
C GLY A 37 -25.13 -26.51 -35.67
N GLY A 38 -25.97 -27.28 -34.98
CA GLY A 38 -25.65 -27.95 -33.71
C GLY A 38 -25.79 -27.06 -32.48
N LEU A 39 -26.04 -27.69 -31.33
CA LEU A 39 -26.26 -27.00 -30.05
C LEU A 39 -24.98 -26.27 -29.58
N ASP A 40 -23.81 -26.81 -29.90
CA ASP A 40 -22.48 -26.25 -29.57
C ASP A 40 -22.23 -24.88 -30.21
N ARG A 41 -22.63 -24.72 -31.47
CA ARG A 41 -22.49 -23.45 -32.20
C ARG A 41 -23.40 -22.37 -31.63
N LEU A 42 -24.59 -22.76 -31.18
CA LEU A 42 -25.53 -21.84 -30.54
C LEU A 42 -25.02 -21.39 -29.17
N LEU A 43 -24.52 -22.32 -28.34
CA LEU A 43 -23.97 -22.01 -27.01
C LEU A 43 -22.73 -21.12 -27.09
N SER A 44 -21.82 -21.37 -28.03
CA SER A 44 -20.63 -20.53 -28.23
C SER A 44 -20.98 -19.12 -28.74
N GLN A 45 -22.02 -18.97 -29.56
CA GLN A 45 -22.49 -17.66 -29.99
C GLN A 45 -23.16 -16.88 -28.85
N TRP A 46 -23.83 -17.57 -27.91
CA TRP A 46 -24.55 -16.94 -26.82
C TRP A 46 -23.66 -16.62 -25.61
N SER A 47 -22.60 -17.40 -25.37
CA SER A 47 -21.66 -17.15 -24.26
C SER A 47 -20.89 -15.84 -24.39
N LEU A 48 -20.81 -15.27 -25.61
CA LEU A 48 -20.20 -13.98 -25.89
C LEU A 48 -21.09 -12.77 -25.55
N ARG A 49 -22.35 -12.98 -25.14
CA ARG A 49 -23.30 -11.90 -24.82
C ARG A 49 -23.36 -11.63 -23.32
N GLU A 50 -23.16 -10.38 -22.92
CA GLU A 50 -23.21 -9.95 -21.52
C GLU A 50 -24.56 -10.24 -20.85
N THR A 51 -25.67 -10.17 -21.61
CA THR A 51 -27.02 -10.40 -21.09
C THR A 51 -27.30 -11.82 -20.59
N ILE A 52 -26.49 -12.82 -20.98
CA ILE A 52 -26.68 -14.24 -20.62
C ILE A 52 -25.49 -14.77 -19.80
N ASN A 53 -24.48 -13.93 -19.54
CA ASN A 53 -23.27 -14.31 -18.79
C ASN A 53 -23.57 -14.96 -17.41
N PRO A 54 -24.57 -14.50 -16.62
CA PRO A 54 -24.91 -15.14 -15.36
C PRO A 54 -25.41 -16.59 -15.53
N LEU A 55 -26.13 -16.88 -16.61
CA LEU A 55 -26.60 -18.22 -16.94
C LEU A 55 -25.42 -19.15 -17.29
N PHE A 56 -24.46 -18.65 -18.07
CA PHE A 56 -23.26 -19.40 -18.44
C PHE A 56 -22.30 -19.59 -17.26
N GLN A 57 -22.25 -18.67 -16.29
CA GLN A 57 -21.54 -18.90 -15.02
C GLN A 57 -22.14 -20.08 -14.24
N LYS A 58 -23.48 -20.19 -14.17
CA LYS A 58 -24.15 -21.36 -13.57
C LYS A 58 -23.90 -22.66 -14.35
N PHE A 59 -23.78 -22.60 -15.68
CA PHE A 59 -23.40 -23.78 -16.48
C PHE A 59 -21.93 -24.18 -16.24
N LYS A 60 -21.02 -23.20 -16.10
CA LYS A 60 -19.60 -23.45 -15.76
C LYS A 60 -19.45 -24.06 -14.37
N SER A 61 -20.14 -23.53 -13.36
CA SER A 61 -20.07 -24.06 -11.99
C SER A 61 -20.61 -25.49 -11.85
N ASN A 62 -21.44 -25.94 -12.80
CA ASN A 62 -21.98 -27.29 -12.87
C ASN A 62 -21.27 -28.22 -13.87
N ASN A 63 -20.13 -27.79 -14.44
CA ASN A 63 -19.38 -28.50 -15.49
C ASN A 63 -20.22 -28.85 -16.73
N LEU A 64 -21.21 -28.01 -17.08
CA LEU A 64 -22.07 -28.18 -18.25
C LEU A 64 -21.60 -27.34 -19.45
N TYR A 65 -20.67 -26.40 -19.23
CA TYR A 65 -20.06 -25.57 -20.26
C TYR A 65 -18.63 -25.13 -19.84
N PRO A 66 -17.64 -25.07 -20.77
CA PRO A 66 -17.70 -25.54 -22.15
C PRO A 66 -17.65 -27.07 -22.22
N VAL A 67 -18.62 -27.68 -22.89
CA VAL A 67 -18.67 -29.11 -23.21
C VAL A 67 -19.16 -29.21 -24.66
N ALA A 68 -18.52 -30.04 -25.48
CA ALA A 68 -18.99 -30.32 -26.84
C ALA A 68 -20.15 -31.33 -26.77
N TYR A 69 -21.39 -30.84 -26.82
CA TYR A 69 -22.61 -31.65 -26.82
C TYR A 69 -22.60 -32.69 -27.94
N SER A 70 -22.03 -32.34 -29.10
CA SER A 70 -21.84 -33.25 -30.23
C SER A 70 -20.92 -34.43 -29.93
N GLU A 71 -19.97 -34.32 -29.00
CA GLU A 71 -19.02 -35.38 -28.63
C GLU A 71 -19.54 -36.31 -27.50
N LEU A 72 -20.65 -35.94 -26.84
CA LEU A 72 -21.25 -36.74 -25.78
C LEU A 72 -22.00 -37.95 -26.33
N ASP A 73 -21.90 -39.09 -25.64
CA ASP A 73 -22.71 -40.28 -25.94
C ASP A 73 -24.20 -40.06 -25.60
N GLN A 74 -25.12 -40.83 -26.19
CA GLN A 74 -26.56 -40.60 -26.07
C GLN A 74 -27.04 -40.58 -24.61
N LYS A 75 -26.48 -41.45 -23.75
CA LYS A 75 -26.77 -41.45 -22.30
C LYS A 75 -26.28 -40.18 -21.60
N GLN A 76 -25.12 -39.64 -22.00
CA GLN A 76 -24.56 -38.42 -21.44
C GLN A 76 -25.33 -37.18 -21.90
N ARG A 77 -25.80 -37.15 -23.15
CA ARG A 77 -26.67 -36.08 -23.66
C ARG A 77 -28.00 -36.00 -22.91
N ILE A 78 -28.62 -37.14 -22.60
CA ILE A 78 -29.85 -37.18 -21.79
C ILE A 78 -29.62 -36.57 -20.40
N ILE A 79 -28.49 -36.89 -19.77
CA ILE A 79 -28.12 -36.33 -18.46
C ILE A 79 -27.86 -34.83 -18.58
N TRP A 80 -27.16 -34.40 -19.62
CA TRP A 80 -26.84 -32.99 -19.88
C TRP A 80 -28.11 -32.16 -20.10
N VAL A 81 -29.03 -32.61 -20.96
CA VAL A 81 -30.31 -31.95 -21.24
C VAL A 81 -31.16 -31.87 -19.97
N LYS A 82 -31.19 -32.94 -19.16
CA LYS A 82 -31.95 -32.95 -17.89
C LYS A 82 -31.39 -31.95 -16.88
N LYS A 83 -30.06 -31.86 -16.76
CA LYS A 83 -29.40 -30.88 -15.87
C LYS A 83 -29.59 -29.44 -16.34
N ILE A 84 -29.50 -29.19 -17.64
CA ILE A 84 -29.76 -27.85 -18.21
C ILE A 84 -31.20 -27.42 -17.93
N LEU A 85 -32.20 -28.29 -18.18
CA LEU A 85 -33.60 -27.99 -17.90
C LEU A 85 -33.84 -27.71 -16.41
N GLN A 86 -33.22 -28.47 -15.52
CA GLN A 86 -33.31 -28.25 -14.07
C GLN A 86 -32.72 -26.90 -13.65
N ILE A 87 -31.60 -26.49 -14.25
CA ILE A 87 -31.00 -25.16 -14.00
C ILE A 87 -31.90 -24.05 -14.55
N LEU A 88 -32.49 -24.25 -15.74
CA LEU A 88 -33.39 -23.27 -16.37
C LEU A 88 -34.68 -23.06 -15.56
N GLU A 89 -35.20 -24.11 -14.90
CA GLU A 89 -36.36 -24.02 -13.99
C GLU A 89 -36.01 -23.29 -12.68
N GLN A 90 -34.76 -23.36 -12.23
CA GLN A 90 -34.26 -22.69 -11.01
C GLN A 90 -33.78 -21.25 -11.25
N VAL A 91 -33.86 -20.75 -12.49
CA VAL A 91 -33.56 -19.35 -12.78
C VAL A 91 -34.81 -18.54 -12.45
N ASP A 92 -34.77 -17.78 -11.34
CA ASP A 92 -35.82 -16.84 -10.97
C ASP A 92 -35.99 -15.75 -12.03
N LEU A 93 -36.90 -15.98 -12.98
CA LEU A 93 -37.29 -15.02 -14.04
C LEU A 93 -38.07 -13.81 -13.50
N THR A 94 -38.43 -13.82 -12.20
CA THR A 94 -39.11 -12.75 -11.46
C THR A 94 -38.17 -11.92 -10.60
N SER A 95 -36.94 -12.37 -10.41
CA SER A 95 -35.89 -11.53 -9.86
C SER A 95 -35.41 -10.58 -10.98
N PRO A 96 -35.36 -9.26 -10.77
CA PRO A 96 -34.70 -8.35 -11.69
C PRO A 96 -33.17 -8.56 -11.58
N SER A 97 -32.70 -9.75 -11.92
CA SER A 97 -31.30 -10.03 -12.17
C SER A 97 -30.92 -9.37 -13.50
N GLY A 98 -30.68 -8.06 -13.38
CA GLY A 98 -30.45 -7.18 -14.51
C GLY A 98 -30.59 -5.69 -14.18
N ILE A 99 -30.58 -5.28 -12.91
CA ILE A 99 -30.10 -3.94 -12.59
C ILE A 99 -28.59 -4.12 -12.46
N LEU A 100 -27.86 -3.95 -13.57
CA LEU A 100 -26.56 -3.26 -13.48
C LEU A 100 -26.80 -2.14 -12.49
N ASN A 101 -26.14 -2.17 -11.33
CA ASN A 101 -26.22 -1.11 -10.33
C ASN A 101 -26.23 0.19 -11.13
N LYS A 102 -27.24 1.07 -11.00
CA LYS A 102 -27.39 2.17 -11.98
C LYS A 102 -26.11 3.01 -12.08
N PHE A 103 -25.31 3.01 -11.03
CA PHE A 103 -23.97 3.58 -10.91
C PHE A 103 -22.85 2.85 -11.68
N ASP A 104 -23.01 1.58 -12.05
CA ASP A 104 -22.06 0.79 -12.86
C ASP A 104 -22.18 1.01 -14.37
N GLN A 105 -23.19 1.77 -14.81
CA GLN A 105 -23.37 2.09 -16.23
C GLN A 105 -22.25 3.00 -16.74
N GLU A 106 -21.91 2.84 -18.03
CA GLU A 106 -20.97 3.72 -18.71
C GLU A 106 -21.49 5.17 -18.75
N LEU A 107 -20.57 6.13 -18.69
CA LEU A 107 -20.87 7.57 -18.70
C LEU A 107 -21.73 8.02 -19.88
N VAL A 108 -21.68 7.31 -21.02
CA VAL A 108 -22.40 7.64 -22.25
C VAL A 108 -23.92 7.55 -22.08
N TYR A 109 -24.40 6.74 -21.13
CA TYR A 109 -25.83 6.60 -20.87
C TYR A 109 -26.41 7.76 -20.06
N PHE A 110 -25.57 8.61 -19.46
CA PHE A 110 -26.02 9.78 -18.70
C PHE A 110 -26.38 10.96 -19.62
N LYS A 111 -27.60 11.48 -19.47
CA LYS A 111 -28.09 12.63 -20.24
C LYS A 111 -27.21 13.85 -20.00
N GLY A 112 -26.48 14.26 -21.04
CA GLY A 112 -25.57 15.43 -21.00
C GLY A 112 -24.10 15.08 -21.22
N ILE A 113 -23.74 13.80 -21.22
CA ILE A 113 -22.41 13.31 -21.59
C ILE A 113 -22.45 12.76 -23.02
N THR A 114 -21.77 13.44 -23.95
CA THR A 114 -21.55 12.94 -25.31
C THR A 114 -20.36 11.98 -25.36
N ASN A 115 -20.26 11.08 -26.34
CA ASN A 115 -19.09 10.20 -26.54
C ASN A 115 -17.75 10.96 -26.51
N ALA A 116 -17.69 12.14 -27.13
CA ALA A 116 -16.48 12.99 -27.14
C ALA A 116 -16.13 13.59 -25.77
N LEU A 117 -17.07 13.64 -24.83
CA LEU A 117 -16.84 14.07 -23.46
C LEU A 117 -16.49 12.89 -22.57
N ALA A 118 -17.14 11.73 -22.76
CA ALA A 118 -16.78 10.49 -22.08
C ALA A 118 -15.31 10.14 -22.32
N THR A 119 -14.81 10.18 -23.56
CA THR A 119 -13.40 9.90 -23.86
C THR A 119 -12.42 10.87 -23.18
N LYS A 120 -12.85 12.11 -22.89
CA LYS A 120 -12.04 13.09 -22.15
C LYS A 120 -12.11 12.86 -20.64
N LEU A 121 -13.26 12.45 -20.11
CA LEU A 121 -13.40 12.07 -18.70
C LEU A 121 -12.65 10.77 -18.38
N ASN A 122 -12.53 9.85 -19.33
CA ASN A 122 -11.69 8.65 -19.20
C ASN A 122 -10.21 9.01 -18.92
N LYS A 123 -9.71 10.14 -19.45
CA LYS A 123 -8.35 10.63 -19.13
C LYS A 123 -8.20 11.08 -17.66
N LEU A 124 -9.29 11.30 -16.95
CA LEU A 124 -9.34 11.57 -15.50
C LEU A 124 -9.61 10.30 -14.68
N ASN A 125 -9.52 9.12 -15.30
CA ASN A 125 -9.90 7.83 -14.71
C ASN A 125 -11.38 7.76 -14.28
N ILE A 126 -12.27 8.44 -15.01
CA ILE A 126 -13.72 8.38 -14.80
C ILE A 126 -14.32 7.60 -15.97
N PHE A 127 -14.79 6.38 -15.72
CA PHE A 127 -15.32 5.48 -16.74
C PHE A 127 -16.79 5.14 -16.53
N LYS A 128 -17.23 5.08 -15.26
CA LYS A 128 -18.59 4.75 -14.84
C LYS A 128 -19.27 5.90 -14.13
N LEU A 129 -20.59 5.81 -13.95
CA LEU A 129 -21.36 6.77 -13.14
C LEU A 129 -20.90 6.81 -11.66
N ASN A 130 -20.47 5.68 -11.10
CA ASN A 130 -19.91 5.62 -9.76
C ASN A 130 -18.62 6.46 -9.63
N ASP A 131 -17.80 6.49 -10.68
CA ASP A 131 -16.56 7.27 -10.67
C ASP A 131 -16.84 8.78 -10.61
N LEU A 132 -17.97 9.25 -11.17
CA LEU A 132 -18.39 10.65 -11.04
C LEU A 132 -18.77 11.00 -9.60
N LEU A 133 -19.41 10.07 -8.88
CA LEU A 133 -19.82 10.25 -7.48
C LEU A 133 -18.61 10.39 -6.55
N TYR A 134 -17.52 9.69 -6.85
CA TYR A 134 -16.28 9.73 -6.06
C TYR A 134 -15.19 10.62 -6.70
N HIS A 135 -15.53 11.41 -7.73
CA HIS A 135 -14.62 12.39 -8.33
C HIS A 135 -14.62 13.69 -7.53
N PHE A 136 -13.94 13.70 -6.38
CA PHE A 136 -14.00 14.83 -5.45
C PHE A 136 -13.25 16.07 -5.92
N PRO A 137 -13.69 17.28 -5.52
CA PRO A 137 -12.96 18.52 -5.76
C PRO A 137 -11.55 18.49 -5.15
N ARG A 138 -10.57 19.08 -5.84
CA ARG A 138 -9.20 19.24 -5.30
C ARG A 138 -9.11 20.31 -4.23
N ARG A 139 -9.90 21.38 -4.39
CA ARG A 139 -9.98 22.51 -3.48
C ARG A 139 -11.34 23.19 -3.61
N TYR A 140 -11.66 24.05 -2.64
CA TYR A 140 -12.87 24.85 -2.64
C TYR A 140 -12.50 26.32 -2.65
N SER A 141 -13.03 27.05 -3.62
CA SER A 141 -12.82 28.49 -3.75
C SER A 141 -13.97 29.23 -3.07
N ARG A 142 -13.66 30.30 -2.34
CA ARG A 142 -14.68 31.22 -1.81
C ARG A 142 -14.92 32.35 -2.80
N ILE A 143 -16.16 32.80 -2.91
CA ILE A 143 -16.43 34.07 -3.59
C ILE A 143 -15.76 35.18 -2.77
N THR A 144 -14.96 35.97 -3.46
CA THR A 144 -14.31 37.17 -2.94
C THR A 144 -14.79 38.38 -3.73
N THR A 145 -14.71 39.55 -3.12
CA THR A 145 -14.97 40.84 -3.76
C THR A 145 -13.72 41.32 -4.51
N ILE A 146 -13.92 42.12 -5.56
CA ILE A 146 -12.86 42.57 -6.47
C ILE A 146 -11.75 43.36 -5.73
N ASP A 147 -12.10 44.14 -4.70
CA ASP A 147 -11.17 44.88 -3.85
C ASP A 147 -10.15 43.96 -3.13
N LYS A 148 -10.59 42.78 -2.67
CA LYS A 148 -9.79 41.81 -1.90
C LYS A 148 -8.97 40.85 -2.74
N LEU A 149 -9.02 40.97 -4.07
CA LEU A 149 -8.24 40.12 -4.96
C LEU A 149 -6.73 40.34 -4.77
N VAL A 150 -6.00 39.24 -4.54
CA VAL A 150 -4.54 39.23 -4.38
C VAL A 150 -3.87 38.83 -5.70
N PRO A 151 -2.92 39.62 -6.23
CA PRO A 151 -2.17 39.27 -7.43
C PRO A 151 -1.44 37.94 -7.29
N GLY A 152 -1.42 37.15 -8.36
CA GLY A 152 -0.78 35.84 -8.40
C GLY A 152 -1.60 34.70 -7.82
N GLN A 153 -2.74 34.97 -7.20
CA GLN A 153 -3.62 33.93 -6.63
C GLN A 153 -4.84 33.64 -7.52
N ASP A 154 -5.26 32.38 -7.55
CA ASP A 154 -6.53 31.97 -8.13
C ASP A 154 -7.67 32.40 -7.22
N SER A 155 -8.60 33.20 -7.74
CA SER A 155 -9.75 33.70 -6.99
C SER A 155 -11.04 33.47 -7.78
N THR A 156 -12.16 33.35 -7.06
CA THR A 156 -13.50 33.32 -7.65
C THR A 156 -14.25 34.59 -7.27
N ILE A 157 -14.84 35.26 -8.25
CA ILE A 157 -15.64 36.47 -8.06
C ILE A 157 -17.03 36.28 -8.67
N LEU A 158 -18.02 36.98 -8.10
CA LEU A 158 -19.34 37.14 -8.70
C LEU A 158 -19.48 38.60 -9.13
N ALA A 159 -19.62 38.85 -10.43
CA ALA A 159 -19.65 40.19 -10.97
C ALA A 159 -20.61 40.31 -12.15
N ARG A 160 -21.18 41.51 -12.34
CA ARG A 160 -22.06 41.83 -13.45
C ARG A 160 -21.24 42.19 -14.68
N CYS A 161 -21.58 41.65 -15.84
CA CYS A 161 -20.95 42.03 -17.10
C CYS A 161 -21.50 43.41 -17.52
N ASP A 162 -20.65 44.43 -17.55
CA ASP A 162 -21.03 45.79 -17.96
C ASP A 162 -20.73 46.07 -19.45
N GLY A 163 -19.90 45.24 -20.09
CA GLY A 163 -19.69 45.29 -21.54
C GLY A 163 -18.65 44.31 -22.04
N THR A 164 -18.77 43.91 -23.31
CA THR A 164 -17.81 43.04 -24.01
C THR A 164 -17.39 43.64 -25.34
N GLN A 165 -16.13 43.46 -25.71
CA GLN A 165 -15.57 43.90 -26.99
C GLN A 165 -14.54 42.90 -27.50
N VAL A 166 -14.34 42.88 -28.82
CA VAL A 166 -13.25 42.12 -29.45
C VAL A 166 -12.09 43.07 -29.70
N VAL A 167 -10.93 42.76 -29.13
CA VAL A 167 -9.70 43.55 -29.27
C VAL A 167 -8.64 42.79 -30.04
N PHE A 168 -7.76 43.53 -30.71
CA PHE A 168 -6.61 42.99 -31.43
C PHE A 168 -5.34 43.32 -30.65
N LEU A 169 -4.56 42.29 -30.30
CA LEU A 169 -3.37 42.40 -29.47
C LEU A 169 -2.08 42.23 -30.31
N GLY A 170 -1.03 42.97 -29.92
CA GLY A 170 0.31 42.93 -30.51
C GLY A 170 0.54 43.85 -31.73
N ASN A 171 1.81 44.18 -32.01
CA ASN A 171 2.22 45.14 -33.06
C ASN A 171 1.83 44.73 -34.49
N LYS A 172 1.49 43.45 -34.73
CA LYS A 172 1.04 42.94 -36.04
C LYS A 172 -0.47 42.60 -36.11
N ARG A 173 -1.29 42.97 -35.11
CA ARG A 173 -2.76 42.75 -35.07
C ARG A 173 -3.26 41.32 -35.35
N ASN A 174 -2.39 40.30 -35.29
CA ASN A 174 -2.75 38.93 -35.64
C ASN A 174 -3.40 38.15 -34.48
N PHE A 175 -3.36 38.65 -33.24
CA PHE A 175 -3.99 38.00 -32.09
C PHE A 175 -5.32 38.67 -31.75
N LYS A 176 -6.42 37.91 -31.79
CA LYS A 176 -7.75 38.40 -31.41
C LYS A 176 -8.02 37.98 -29.97
N ALA A 177 -8.56 38.87 -29.15
CA ALA A 177 -9.01 38.55 -27.80
C ALA A 177 -10.41 39.14 -27.55
N THR A 178 -11.15 38.52 -26.64
CA THR A 178 -12.37 39.11 -26.08
C THR A 178 -12.00 39.79 -24.78
N GLU A 179 -12.29 41.09 -24.68
CA GLU A 179 -12.18 41.85 -23.44
C GLU A 179 -13.58 42.11 -22.90
N ALA A 180 -13.77 41.89 -21.60
CA ALA A 180 -15.02 42.20 -20.93
C ALA A 180 -14.75 42.92 -19.61
N ILE A 181 -15.64 43.86 -19.28
CA ILE A 181 -15.60 44.60 -18.02
C ILE A 181 -16.67 44.01 -17.09
N PHE A 182 -16.23 43.64 -15.90
CA PHE A 182 -17.09 43.11 -14.87
C PHE A 182 -17.07 43.99 -13.62
N THR A 183 -18.23 44.21 -13.03
CA THR A 183 -18.39 45.10 -11.87
C THR A 183 -19.13 44.39 -10.75
N ASP A 184 -18.60 44.50 -9.54
CA ASP A 184 -19.28 44.09 -8.31
C ASP A 184 -19.55 45.31 -7.40
N GLN A 185 -19.94 45.08 -6.15
CA GLN A 185 -20.21 46.17 -5.20
C GLN A 185 -18.94 46.92 -4.76
N SER A 186 -17.75 46.35 -4.98
CA SER A 186 -16.46 46.84 -4.48
C SER A 186 -15.61 47.50 -5.57
N GLY A 187 -15.80 47.15 -6.85
CA GLY A 187 -15.05 47.76 -7.95
C GLY A 187 -15.30 47.12 -9.31
N THR A 188 -14.47 47.52 -10.26
CA THR A 188 -14.49 47.02 -11.64
C THR A 188 -13.23 46.24 -11.97
N ILE A 189 -13.35 45.12 -12.68
CA ILE A 189 -12.24 44.32 -13.14
C ILE A 189 -12.34 44.03 -14.63
N LYS A 190 -11.18 44.04 -15.29
CA LYS A 190 -11.06 43.72 -16.71
C LYS A 190 -10.68 42.26 -16.89
N VAL A 191 -11.39 41.57 -17.77
CA VAL A 191 -11.20 40.15 -18.05
C VAL A 191 -10.91 39.95 -19.53
N ILE A 192 -9.87 39.17 -19.84
CA ILE A 192 -9.36 39.01 -21.22
C ILE A 192 -9.29 37.53 -21.57
N TRP A 193 -9.96 37.10 -22.65
CA TRP A 193 -9.81 35.76 -23.22
C TRP A 193 -9.09 35.80 -24.56
N TYR A 194 -7.93 35.15 -24.65
CA TYR A 194 -7.14 35.09 -25.88
C TYR A 194 -7.74 34.10 -26.88
N ASN A 195 -7.81 34.48 -28.16
CA ASN A 195 -8.31 33.69 -29.29
C ASN A 195 -9.74 33.14 -29.15
N GLN A 196 -10.56 33.70 -28.25
CA GLN A 196 -11.94 33.26 -27.99
C GLN A 196 -12.97 34.37 -28.33
N THR A 197 -13.01 34.79 -29.59
CA THR A 197 -13.88 35.91 -30.04
C THR A 197 -15.38 35.63 -29.93
N TYR A 198 -15.78 34.36 -29.87
CA TYR A 198 -17.17 33.95 -29.71
C TYR A 198 -17.77 34.37 -28.37
N LEU A 199 -16.93 34.57 -27.34
CA LEU A 199 -17.38 34.95 -26.00
C LEU A 199 -18.01 36.34 -25.94
N SER A 200 -17.61 37.26 -26.83
CA SER A 200 -18.23 38.59 -26.93
C SER A 200 -19.73 38.51 -27.21
N LYS A 201 -20.19 37.48 -27.93
CA LYS A 201 -21.60 37.21 -28.23
C LYS A 201 -22.32 36.41 -27.15
N GLN A 202 -21.61 35.60 -26.37
CA GLN A 202 -22.19 34.73 -25.33
C GLN A 202 -22.38 35.45 -23.99
N LEU A 203 -21.47 36.37 -23.65
CA LEU A 203 -21.55 37.20 -22.47
C LEU A 203 -22.55 38.34 -22.70
N SER A 204 -23.74 38.24 -22.10
CA SER A 204 -24.77 39.27 -22.21
C SER A 204 -24.53 40.37 -21.17
N THR A 205 -24.55 41.62 -21.61
CA THR A 205 -24.48 42.80 -20.75
C THR A 205 -25.64 42.80 -19.73
N GLY A 206 -25.36 43.25 -18.51
CA GLY A 206 -26.32 43.36 -17.42
C GLY A 206 -26.55 42.07 -16.60
N LYS A 207 -26.01 40.92 -17.02
CA LYS A 207 -26.15 39.66 -16.28
C LYS A 207 -25.00 39.42 -15.31
N LEU A 208 -25.26 38.66 -14.25
CA LEU A 208 -24.28 38.25 -13.25
C LEU A 208 -23.56 36.97 -13.70
N TYR A 209 -22.24 36.96 -13.56
CA TYR A 209 -21.37 35.85 -13.90
C TYR A 209 -20.43 35.52 -12.76
N ILE A 210 -20.15 34.22 -12.60
CA ILE A 210 -19.11 33.71 -11.72
C ILE A 210 -17.86 33.54 -12.56
N LEU A 211 -16.77 34.19 -12.16
CA LEU A 211 -15.49 34.13 -12.84
C LEU A 211 -14.47 33.51 -11.90
N SER A 212 -13.74 32.51 -12.37
CA SER A 212 -12.68 31.84 -11.60
C SER A 212 -11.40 31.80 -12.40
N GLY A 213 -10.35 32.41 -11.88
CA GLY A 213 -9.05 32.45 -12.54
C GLY A 213 -7.99 33.17 -11.72
N LYS A 214 -6.78 33.21 -12.27
CA LYS A 214 -5.64 33.86 -11.66
C LYS A 214 -5.74 35.37 -11.83
N THR A 215 -5.65 36.09 -10.72
CA THR A 215 -5.62 37.57 -10.75
C THR A 215 -4.20 38.02 -11.10
N ASN A 216 -4.07 38.83 -12.14
CA ASN A 216 -2.84 39.48 -12.55
C ASN A 216 -2.95 41.00 -12.37
N ILE A 217 -1.81 41.69 -12.48
CA ILE A 217 -1.77 43.14 -12.61
C ILE A 217 -1.25 43.46 -14.00
N HIS A 218 -1.99 44.24 -14.76
CA HIS A 218 -1.56 44.76 -16.05
C HIS A 218 -1.75 46.28 -16.07
N ASN A 219 -0.67 47.03 -16.34
CA ASN A 219 -0.65 48.50 -16.32
C ASN A 219 -1.25 49.12 -15.04
N GLY A 220 -0.99 48.52 -13.87
CA GLY A 220 -1.49 49.01 -12.58
C GLY A 220 -2.93 48.64 -12.24
N TYR A 221 -3.68 48.00 -13.16
CA TYR A 221 -5.04 47.53 -12.91
C TYR A 221 -5.07 46.01 -12.71
N LYS A 222 -5.91 45.54 -11.80
CA LYS A 222 -6.17 44.11 -11.64
C LYS A 222 -6.88 43.58 -12.89
N THR A 223 -6.38 42.48 -13.43
CA THR A 223 -6.96 41.79 -14.59
C THR A 223 -7.08 40.30 -14.32
N ILE A 224 -8.01 39.63 -14.98
CA ILE A 224 -8.07 38.16 -14.98
C ILE A 224 -7.96 37.67 -16.42
N GLU A 225 -6.99 36.81 -16.66
CA GLU A 225 -6.71 36.28 -18.00
C GLU A 225 -7.30 34.88 -18.16
N SER A 226 -8.10 34.72 -19.21
CA SER A 226 -8.81 33.51 -19.62
C SER A 226 -9.47 32.74 -18.47
N PRO A 227 -10.29 33.39 -17.60
CA PRO A 227 -10.95 32.67 -16.51
C PRO A 227 -12.02 31.71 -17.02
N ASP A 228 -12.28 30.70 -16.19
CA ASP A 228 -13.49 29.90 -16.30
C ASP A 228 -14.69 30.78 -15.90
N TRP A 229 -15.78 30.73 -16.68
CA TRP A 229 -16.98 31.52 -16.42
C TRP A 229 -18.25 30.67 -16.40
N GLU A 230 -19.23 31.07 -15.59
CA GLU A 230 -20.57 30.48 -15.52
C GLU A 230 -21.61 31.59 -15.31
N LEU A 231 -22.77 31.49 -15.98
CA LEU A 231 -23.89 32.41 -15.75
C LEU A 231 -24.50 32.12 -14.37
N ALA A 232 -24.67 33.14 -13.54
CA ALA A 232 -25.32 32.95 -12.23
C ALA A 232 -26.84 32.79 -12.40
N ASP A 233 -27.42 31.76 -11.81
CA ASP A 233 -28.87 31.54 -11.82
C ASP A 233 -29.62 32.62 -11.02
N ALA A 234 -30.87 32.91 -11.40
CA ALA A 234 -31.71 33.93 -10.73
C ALA A 234 -31.91 33.68 -9.22
N LYS A 235 -31.84 32.42 -8.76
CA LYS A 235 -31.86 32.07 -7.32
C LYS A 235 -30.55 32.47 -6.59
N MET A 236 -29.41 32.50 -7.29
CA MET A 236 -28.12 32.94 -6.76
C MET A 236 -27.96 34.47 -6.75
N ALA A 237 -28.74 35.19 -7.58
CA ALA A 237 -28.73 36.64 -7.66
C ALA A 237 -29.43 37.35 -6.48
N ASN A 238 -30.17 36.62 -5.64
CA ASN A 238 -30.80 37.20 -4.44
C ASN A 238 -29.71 37.60 -3.43
N GLN A 239 -29.62 38.90 -3.14
CA GLN A 239 -28.60 39.51 -2.25
C GLN A 239 -28.56 38.91 -0.82
N LYS A 240 -29.65 38.30 -0.33
CA LYS A 240 -29.63 37.57 0.96
C LYS A 240 -28.80 36.27 0.92
N PHE A 241 -28.57 35.68 -0.25
CA PHE A 241 -27.75 34.47 -0.43
C PHE A 241 -26.26 34.77 -0.66
N LEU A 242 -25.91 36.02 -0.97
CA LEU A 242 -24.54 36.47 -1.23
C LEU A 242 -23.68 36.59 0.03
N ASN A 243 -24.31 36.72 1.20
CA ASN A 243 -23.62 36.80 2.50
C ASN A 243 -23.29 35.43 3.11
N VAL A 244 -23.69 34.32 2.50
CA VAL A 244 -23.33 32.98 2.98
C VAL A 244 -22.18 32.47 2.14
N GLY A 245 -21.00 32.30 2.76
CA GLY A 245 -19.73 31.90 2.16
C GLY A 245 -19.77 30.53 1.48
N ARG A 246 -20.49 30.44 0.36
CA ARG A 246 -20.67 29.24 -0.43
C ARG A 246 -19.35 28.90 -1.12
N LEU A 247 -18.90 27.68 -0.87
CA LEU A 247 -17.65 27.13 -1.32
C LEU A 247 -17.85 26.51 -2.72
N PHE A 248 -17.05 26.93 -3.69
CA PHE A 248 -17.13 26.46 -5.07
C PHE A 248 -16.12 25.35 -5.31
N PRO A 249 -16.56 24.15 -5.73
CA PRO A 249 -15.66 23.05 -6.00
C PRO A 249 -14.78 23.35 -7.21
N VAL A 250 -13.49 23.05 -7.08
CA VAL A 250 -12.51 23.10 -8.17
C VAL A 250 -11.97 21.68 -8.40
N TYR A 251 -12.34 21.09 -9.54
CA TYR A 251 -11.97 19.71 -9.90
C TYR A 251 -10.60 19.66 -10.60
N GLY A 252 -10.04 18.46 -10.78
CA GLY A 252 -8.86 18.28 -11.63
C GLY A 252 -9.14 18.71 -13.08
N LYS A 253 -8.18 19.39 -13.72
CA LYS A 253 -8.31 19.82 -15.13
C LYS A 253 -7.61 18.82 -16.06
N THR A 254 -8.25 18.48 -17.16
CA THR A 254 -7.65 17.82 -18.34
C THR A 254 -7.92 18.66 -19.57
N GLU A 255 -7.05 18.55 -20.57
CA GLU A 255 -7.23 19.23 -21.85
C GLU A 255 -8.61 18.96 -22.45
N GLY A 256 -9.36 20.03 -22.71
CA GLY A 256 -10.66 19.98 -23.37
C GLY A 256 -11.87 19.75 -22.46
N VAL A 257 -11.71 19.75 -21.13
CA VAL A 257 -12.82 19.78 -20.17
C VAL A 257 -12.71 21.00 -19.24
N SER A 258 -13.66 21.94 -19.33
CA SER A 258 -13.68 23.15 -18.49
C SER A 258 -14.30 22.88 -17.11
N GLN A 259 -13.98 23.75 -16.13
CA GLN A 259 -14.53 23.65 -14.77
C GLN A 259 -16.06 23.78 -14.76
N SER A 260 -16.61 24.71 -15.54
CA SER A 260 -18.05 24.89 -15.68
C SER A 260 -18.74 23.61 -16.16
N ARG A 261 -18.11 22.90 -17.10
CA ARG A 261 -18.68 21.68 -17.67
C ARG A 261 -18.67 20.51 -16.68
N ILE A 262 -17.58 20.30 -15.94
CA ILE A 262 -17.52 19.26 -14.89
C ILE A 262 -18.51 19.56 -13.77
N ARG A 263 -18.57 20.81 -13.29
CA ARG A 263 -19.53 21.23 -12.26
C ARG A 263 -20.97 20.96 -12.70
N LYS A 264 -21.31 21.30 -13.94
CA LYS A 264 -22.64 21.04 -14.49
C LYS A 264 -22.94 19.55 -14.53
N VAL A 265 -22.04 18.72 -15.06
CA VAL A 265 -22.22 17.25 -15.13
C VAL A 265 -22.44 16.67 -13.73
N ILE A 266 -21.60 17.03 -12.75
CA ILE A 266 -21.74 16.54 -11.37
C ILE A 266 -23.02 17.06 -10.71
N ARG A 267 -23.40 18.32 -10.95
CA ARG A 267 -24.64 18.90 -10.42
C ARG A 267 -25.88 18.20 -10.98
N ASP A 268 -25.92 17.97 -12.29
CA ASP A 268 -27.01 17.26 -12.94
C ASP A 268 -27.05 15.79 -12.44
N PHE A 269 -25.90 15.15 -12.31
CA PHE A 269 -25.78 13.79 -11.77
C PHE A 269 -26.30 13.68 -10.33
N LEU A 270 -25.85 14.56 -9.43
CA LEU A 270 -26.33 14.58 -8.03
C LEU A 270 -27.82 14.90 -7.95
N ARG A 271 -28.37 15.75 -8.82
CA ARG A 271 -29.82 16.01 -8.85
C ARG A 271 -30.61 14.75 -9.22
N ASP A 272 -30.15 14.02 -10.22
CA ASP A 272 -30.90 12.93 -10.82
C ASP A 272 -30.70 11.60 -10.05
N PHE A 273 -29.54 11.38 -9.41
CA PHE A 273 -29.16 10.12 -8.77
C PHE A 273 -28.97 10.18 -7.25
N ALA A 274 -28.93 11.35 -6.59
CA ALA A 274 -28.65 11.38 -5.16
C ALA A 274 -29.71 10.70 -4.28
N SER A 275 -30.95 10.54 -4.76
CA SER A 275 -31.98 9.78 -4.03
C SER A 275 -31.76 8.27 -4.06
N GLU A 276 -30.95 7.77 -4.99
CA GLU A 276 -30.63 6.35 -5.15
C GLU A 276 -29.39 5.94 -4.35
N ILE A 277 -28.76 6.88 -3.64
CA ILE A 277 -27.63 6.59 -2.76
C ILE A 277 -28.17 5.93 -1.48
N GLU A 278 -27.91 4.64 -1.35
CA GLU A 278 -28.28 3.85 -0.18
C GLU A 278 -27.24 4.01 0.94
N GLU A 279 -27.72 4.04 2.19
CA GLU A 279 -26.85 4.01 3.36
C GLU A 279 -26.49 2.56 3.67
N TYR A 280 -25.18 2.28 3.72
CA TYR A 280 -24.69 0.92 3.96
C TYR A 280 -24.18 0.72 5.39
N LEU A 281 -23.96 1.79 6.16
CA LEU A 281 -23.61 1.67 7.58
C LEU A 281 -24.86 1.56 8.46
N PRO A 282 -24.86 0.68 9.48
CA PRO A 282 -25.93 0.60 10.47
C PRO A 282 -26.16 1.94 11.20
N GLU A 283 -27.41 2.27 11.47
CA GLU A 283 -27.78 3.53 12.16
C GLU A 283 -27.11 3.67 13.55
N SER A 284 -26.90 2.55 14.24
CA SER A 284 -26.17 2.51 15.51
C SER A 284 -24.73 3.03 15.39
N LEU A 285 -24.04 2.69 14.30
CA LEU A 285 -22.66 3.11 14.05
C LEU A 285 -22.61 4.60 13.70
N ILE A 286 -23.57 5.07 12.91
CA ILE A 286 -23.71 6.49 12.52
C ILE A 286 -23.91 7.36 13.76
N LEU A 287 -24.86 7.00 14.63
CA LEU A 287 -25.18 7.76 15.83
C LEU A 287 -24.02 7.75 16.84
N LYS A 288 -23.42 6.57 17.10
CA LYS A 288 -22.32 6.42 18.05
C LYS A 288 -21.10 7.27 17.68
N ASN A 289 -20.78 7.35 16.39
CA ASN A 289 -19.61 8.06 15.89
C ASN A 289 -19.90 9.51 15.43
N SER A 290 -21.14 9.99 15.61
CA SER A 290 -21.59 11.32 15.17
C SER A 290 -21.31 11.59 13.69
N LEU A 291 -21.60 10.60 12.84
CA LEU A 291 -21.34 10.64 11.41
C LEU A 291 -22.55 11.19 10.64
N LEU A 292 -22.30 11.84 9.50
CA LEU A 292 -23.37 12.20 8.55
C LEU A 292 -23.86 10.96 7.80
N LYS A 293 -25.09 11.00 7.28
CA LYS A 293 -25.57 9.98 6.33
C LYS A 293 -24.78 10.05 5.03
N LEU A 294 -24.51 8.92 4.39
CA LEU A 294 -23.67 8.83 3.18
C LEU A 294 -24.11 9.80 2.08
N ARG A 295 -25.41 9.83 1.78
CA ARG A 295 -26.00 10.74 0.80
C ARG A 295 -25.67 12.20 1.10
N GLU A 296 -25.83 12.62 2.34
CA GLU A 296 -25.56 14.01 2.76
C GLU A 296 -24.07 14.32 2.66
N ALA A 297 -23.21 13.41 3.12
CA ALA A 297 -21.76 13.56 3.05
C ALA A 297 -21.27 13.71 1.59
N LEU A 298 -21.77 12.89 0.65
CA LEU A 298 -21.39 13.00 -0.76
C LEU A 298 -21.85 14.32 -1.38
N ILE A 299 -23.10 14.74 -1.14
CA ILE A 299 -23.62 16.02 -1.64
C ILE A 299 -22.80 17.20 -1.10
N GLN A 300 -22.53 17.20 0.21
CA GLN A 300 -21.80 18.26 0.89
C GLN A 300 -20.31 18.25 0.55
N MET A 301 -19.72 17.10 0.20
CA MET A 301 -18.36 17.05 -0.32
C MET A 301 -18.30 17.73 -1.69
N HIS A 302 -19.26 17.54 -2.59
CA HIS A 302 -19.24 18.26 -3.87
C HIS A 302 -19.66 19.73 -3.77
N TYR A 303 -20.72 20.02 -3.01
CA TYR A 303 -21.33 21.34 -2.90
C TYR A 303 -21.63 21.69 -1.43
N PRO A 304 -20.57 22.01 -0.65
CA PRO A 304 -20.71 22.30 0.77
C PRO A 304 -21.49 23.59 1.04
N SER A 305 -22.40 23.53 2.01
CA SER A 305 -23.12 24.71 2.53
C SER A 305 -22.24 25.56 3.45
N SER A 306 -21.27 24.95 4.15
CA SER A 306 -20.36 25.61 5.09
C SER A 306 -19.02 24.86 5.20
N LEU A 307 -18.01 25.46 5.83
CA LEU A 307 -16.79 24.73 6.17
C LEU A 307 -17.05 23.57 7.11
N SER A 308 -17.92 23.76 8.12
CA SER A 308 -18.22 22.73 9.10
C SER A 308 -18.90 21.52 8.45
N SER A 309 -19.83 21.74 7.52
CA SER A 309 -20.45 20.64 6.78
C SER A 309 -19.45 19.94 5.85
N LEU A 310 -18.51 20.67 5.25
CA LEU A 310 -17.41 20.08 4.48
C LEU A 310 -16.52 19.19 5.36
N GLU A 311 -16.13 19.65 6.55
CA GLU A 311 -15.30 18.89 7.48
C GLU A 311 -15.99 17.63 7.98
N GLN A 312 -17.28 17.73 8.35
CA GLN A 312 -18.08 16.57 8.73
C GLN A 312 -18.25 15.57 7.58
N SER A 313 -18.42 16.05 6.34
CA SER A 313 -18.53 15.19 5.16
C SER A 313 -17.22 14.49 4.83
N ARG A 314 -16.10 15.23 4.89
CA ARG A 314 -14.75 14.69 4.75
C ARG A 314 -14.49 13.63 5.82
N ARG A 315 -14.86 13.90 7.07
CA ARG A 315 -14.73 12.94 8.18
C ARG A 315 -15.56 11.68 7.93
N ARG A 316 -16.81 11.79 7.47
CA ARG A 316 -17.64 10.62 7.13
C ARG A 316 -17.00 9.79 6.03
N LEU A 317 -16.61 10.41 4.92
CA LEU A 317 -16.06 9.67 3.78
C LEU A 317 -14.66 9.11 4.07
N ALA A 318 -13.85 9.80 4.86
CA ALA A 318 -12.58 9.27 5.36
C ALA A 318 -12.80 8.08 6.30
N PHE A 319 -13.82 8.14 7.16
CA PHE A 319 -14.20 7.02 8.01
C PHE A 319 -14.59 5.81 7.18
N ASP A 320 -15.42 6.01 6.15
CA ASP A 320 -15.89 4.97 5.24
C ASP A 320 -14.73 4.22 4.56
N GLU A 321 -13.78 4.95 3.97
CA GLU A 321 -12.60 4.34 3.32
C GLU A 321 -11.74 3.55 4.32
N LEU A 322 -11.48 4.12 5.49
CA LEU A 322 -10.69 3.46 6.53
C LEU A 322 -11.42 2.26 7.12
N PHE A 323 -12.72 2.37 7.34
CA PHE A 323 -13.56 1.32 7.90
C PHE A 323 -13.66 0.15 6.95
N LEU A 324 -13.96 0.38 5.68
CA LEU A 324 -14.05 -0.67 4.68
C LEU A 324 -12.69 -1.35 4.43
N LEU A 325 -11.59 -0.60 4.46
CA LEU A 325 -10.24 -1.16 4.41
C LEU A 325 -9.95 -2.07 5.61
N GLN A 326 -10.30 -1.64 6.83
CA GLN A 326 -10.11 -2.48 8.02
C GLN A 326 -11.04 -3.71 8.01
N MET A 327 -12.28 -3.55 7.53
CA MET A 327 -13.24 -4.64 7.36
C MET A 327 -12.73 -5.67 6.34
N SER A 328 -12.14 -5.25 5.22
CA SER A 328 -11.63 -6.19 4.21
C SER A 328 -10.49 -7.05 4.77
N PHE A 329 -9.56 -6.46 5.54
CA PHE A 329 -8.50 -7.21 6.22
C PHE A 329 -9.05 -8.20 7.25
N LEU A 330 -9.99 -7.75 8.10
CA LEU A 330 -10.57 -8.59 9.14
C LEU A 330 -11.47 -9.69 8.58
N TYR A 331 -12.21 -9.40 7.51
CA TYR A 331 -13.04 -10.38 6.80
C TYR A 331 -12.17 -11.43 6.11
N TYR A 332 -11.12 -11.02 5.39
CA TYR A 332 -10.15 -11.94 4.79
C TYR A 332 -9.52 -12.86 5.85
N ARG A 333 -9.15 -12.30 7.01
CA ARG A 333 -8.65 -13.07 8.14
C ARG A 333 -9.69 -14.08 8.65
N SER A 334 -10.92 -13.63 8.87
CA SER A 334 -12.00 -14.50 9.33
C SER A 334 -12.31 -15.60 8.33
N ASP A 335 -12.22 -15.34 7.02
CA ASP A 335 -12.52 -16.32 5.98
C ASP A 335 -11.51 -17.46 5.98
N ILE A 336 -10.22 -17.15 6.14
CA ILE A 336 -9.16 -18.14 6.32
C ILE A 336 -9.34 -18.92 7.63
N GLU A 337 -9.77 -18.26 8.70
CA GLU A 337 -9.97 -18.87 10.03
C GLU A 337 -11.19 -19.80 10.10
N LYS A 338 -12.11 -19.81 9.11
CA LYS A 338 -13.34 -20.63 9.14
C LYS A 338 -13.09 -22.13 8.99
N ASP A 339 -12.25 -22.49 8.03
CA ASP A 339 -12.09 -23.88 7.62
C ASP A 339 -10.81 -24.50 8.20
N ILE A 340 -9.97 -23.71 8.86
CA ILE A 340 -8.60 -24.10 9.19
C ILE A 340 -8.27 -23.80 10.65
N SER A 341 -7.85 -24.85 11.37
CA SER A 341 -7.39 -24.76 12.77
C SER A 341 -5.91 -24.37 12.85
N SER A 342 -5.48 -23.71 13.92
CA SER A 342 -4.06 -23.47 14.19
C SER A 342 -3.42 -24.64 14.92
N ILE A 343 -2.11 -24.76 14.82
CA ILE A 343 -1.34 -25.77 15.55
C ILE A 343 -1.18 -25.29 17.00
N LYS A 344 -1.95 -25.87 17.93
CA LYS A 344 -1.82 -25.53 19.34
C LYS A 344 -0.44 -25.93 19.88
N VAL A 345 0.34 -24.95 20.31
CA VAL A 345 1.63 -25.21 20.97
C VAL A 345 1.38 -25.33 22.47
N THR A 346 1.81 -26.44 23.08
CA THR A 346 1.68 -26.71 24.52
C THR A 346 3.06 -26.70 25.19
N ASN A 347 3.11 -26.63 26.54
CA ASN A 347 4.34 -26.62 27.34
C ASN A 347 5.37 -25.53 26.97
N ILE A 348 4.85 -24.36 26.58
CA ILE A 348 5.67 -23.22 26.12
C ILE A 348 6.49 -22.61 27.26
N SER A 349 5.90 -22.52 28.46
CA SER A 349 6.51 -21.84 29.62
C SER A 349 7.80 -22.51 30.09
N GLU A 350 7.82 -23.84 30.17
CA GLU A 350 9.01 -24.60 30.56
C GLU A 350 10.14 -24.45 29.54
N SER A 351 9.80 -24.56 28.25
CA SER A 351 10.73 -24.42 27.14
C SER A 351 11.43 -23.06 27.13
N LEU A 352 10.67 -21.99 27.36
CA LEU A 352 11.19 -20.63 27.41
C LEU A 352 12.04 -20.37 28.65
N THR A 353 11.66 -20.93 29.80
CA THR A 353 12.44 -20.75 31.04
C THR A 353 13.82 -21.37 30.87
N GLN A 354 13.90 -22.55 30.26
CA GLN A 354 15.18 -23.20 29.91
C GLN A 354 15.99 -22.35 28.92
N PHE A 355 15.38 -21.83 27.86
CA PHE A 355 16.05 -20.94 26.91
C PHE A 355 16.59 -19.65 27.57
N ILE A 356 15.77 -18.99 28.40
CA ILE A 356 16.17 -17.75 29.10
C ILE A 356 17.39 -18.00 30.00
N ASN A 357 17.48 -19.18 30.64
CA ASN A 357 18.62 -19.55 31.49
C ASN A 357 19.92 -19.80 30.71
N ILE A 358 19.85 -20.10 29.41
CA ILE A 358 21.01 -20.31 28.53
C ILE A 358 21.60 -18.96 28.08
N LEU A 359 20.79 -17.91 28.02
CA LEU A 359 21.23 -16.62 27.50
C LEU A 359 22.30 -15.97 28.39
N PRO A 360 23.38 -15.41 27.82
CA PRO A 360 24.43 -14.74 28.58
C PRO A 360 24.03 -13.32 29.07
N PHE A 361 22.76 -12.95 28.95
CA PHE A 361 22.22 -11.64 29.29
C PHE A 361 20.75 -11.76 29.75
N THR A 362 20.27 -10.72 30.43
CA THR A 362 18.86 -10.62 30.85
C THR A 362 18.00 -10.00 29.75
N LEU A 363 16.78 -10.51 29.60
CA LEU A 363 15.81 -9.93 28.68
C LEU A 363 15.26 -8.61 29.23
N THR A 364 15.05 -7.64 28.34
CA THR A 364 14.37 -6.37 28.65
C THR A 364 12.88 -6.58 28.93
N GLU A 365 12.24 -5.63 29.63
CA GLU A 365 10.79 -5.71 29.86
C GLU A 365 9.97 -5.66 28.55
N GLY A 366 10.42 -4.92 27.54
CA GLY A 366 9.79 -4.91 26.21
C GLY A 366 9.90 -6.27 25.52
N GLN A 367 11.07 -6.92 25.56
CA GLN A 367 11.23 -8.29 25.04
C GLN A 367 10.34 -9.29 25.77
N LYS A 368 10.28 -9.24 27.11
CA LYS A 368 9.42 -10.12 27.91
C LYS A 368 7.93 -9.92 27.60
N LYS A 369 7.49 -8.66 27.45
CA LYS A 369 6.11 -8.33 27.06
C LYS A 369 5.76 -8.96 25.71
N VAL A 370 6.57 -8.71 24.69
CA VAL A 370 6.34 -9.26 23.34
C VAL A 370 6.35 -10.79 23.34
N ILE A 371 7.29 -11.41 24.07
CA ILE A 371 7.34 -12.88 24.21
C ILE A 371 6.03 -13.39 24.82
N ARG A 372 5.50 -12.78 25.89
CA ARG A 372 4.20 -13.19 26.47
C ARG A 372 3.07 -13.12 25.46
N GLU A 373 2.99 -12.00 24.73
CA GLU A 373 1.93 -11.84 23.74
C GLU A 373 2.03 -12.88 22.60
N ILE A 374 3.24 -13.24 22.17
CA ILE A 374 3.46 -14.33 21.19
C ILE A 374 3.04 -15.69 21.77
N ILE A 375 3.38 -15.98 23.02
CA ILE A 375 2.99 -17.24 23.69
C ILE A 375 1.48 -17.37 23.76
N ASP A 376 0.80 -16.29 24.16
CA ASP A 376 -0.66 -16.29 24.28
C ASP A 376 -1.30 -16.66 22.94
N ASP A 377 -0.79 -16.12 21.83
CA ASP A 377 -1.25 -16.45 20.48
C ASP A 377 -0.88 -17.87 20.05
N LEU A 378 0.35 -18.35 20.33
CA LEU A 378 0.78 -19.73 20.01
C LEU A 378 0.01 -20.79 20.81
N SER A 379 -0.46 -20.43 22.01
CA SER A 379 -1.25 -21.33 22.86
C SER A 379 -2.72 -21.44 22.42
N ASN A 380 -3.16 -20.56 21.51
CA ASN A 380 -4.52 -20.51 21.02
C ASN A 380 -4.72 -21.48 19.83
N SER A 381 -5.63 -22.45 20.01
CA SER A 381 -5.94 -23.47 19.00
C SER A 381 -6.94 -23.04 17.93
N HIS A 382 -7.59 -21.89 18.09
CA HIS A 382 -8.68 -21.47 17.20
C HIS A 382 -8.23 -20.47 16.13
N LYS A 383 -7.08 -19.80 16.33
CA LYS A 383 -6.61 -18.75 15.41
C LYS A 383 -5.10 -18.87 15.20
N PRO A 384 -4.62 -18.84 13.95
CA PRO A 384 -3.20 -18.80 13.69
C PRO A 384 -2.64 -17.42 14.07
N MET A 385 -1.67 -17.38 14.97
CA MET A 385 -0.84 -16.19 15.19
C MET A 385 -0.34 -15.61 13.85
N ARG A 386 -0.62 -14.32 13.63
CA ARG A 386 -0.10 -13.52 12.53
C ARG A 386 0.34 -12.18 13.08
N ARG A 387 1.65 -12.01 13.28
CA ARG A 387 2.15 -10.91 14.10
C ARG A 387 3.35 -10.23 13.45
N LEU A 388 3.37 -8.90 13.49
CA LEU A 388 4.48 -8.05 13.07
C LEU A 388 5.25 -7.59 14.31
N LEU A 389 6.43 -8.18 14.51
CA LEU A 389 7.40 -7.78 15.49
C LEU A 389 8.21 -6.59 15.00
N GLN A 390 7.95 -5.44 15.62
CA GLN A 390 8.67 -4.20 15.39
C GLN A 390 9.66 -3.94 16.51
N GLY A 391 10.80 -3.37 16.16
CA GLY A 391 11.76 -2.88 17.12
C GLY A 391 12.94 -2.25 16.41
N ASP A 392 13.65 -1.38 17.11
CA ASP A 392 14.84 -0.75 16.57
C ASP A 392 15.92 -1.80 16.16
N VAL A 393 16.83 -1.43 15.27
CA VAL A 393 18.00 -2.23 14.89
C VAL A 393 18.75 -2.57 16.18
N GLY A 394 18.90 -3.86 16.52
CA GLY A 394 19.58 -4.29 17.74
C GLY A 394 18.72 -4.28 19.02
N SER A 395 17.38 -4.15 18.92
CA SER A 395 16.47 -4.35 20.07
C SER A 395 16.33 -5.81 20.52
N GLY A 396 17.02 -6.75 19.87
CA GLY A 396 16.97 -8.18 20.20
C GLY A 396 15.83 -8.96 19.54
N LYS A 397 15.30 -8.50 18.39
CA LYS A 397 14.26 -9.20 17.61
C LYS A 397 14.60 -10.67 17.34
N THR A 398 15.86 -10.97 16.98
CA THR A 398 16.34 -12.34 16.75
C THR A 398 16.20 -13.24 17.98
N VAL A 399 16.39 -12.70 19.19
CA VAL A 399 16.26 -13.48 20.44
C VAL A 399 14.80 -13.82 20.71
N VAL A 400 13.89 -12.87 20.47
CA VAL A 400 12.44 -13.09 20.57
C VAL A 400 11.99 -14.15 19.56
N ALA A 401 12.40 -14.01 18.29
CA ALA A 401 12.10 -15.00 17.24
C ALA A 401 12.65 -16.40 17.57
N LEU A 402 13.89 -16.49 18.05
CA LEU A 402 14.49 -17.75 18.44
C LEU A 402 13.74 -18.40 19.61
N GLY A 403 13.38 -17.63 20.64
CA GLY A 403 12.57 -18.12 21.76
C GLY A 403 11.22 -18.68 21.30
N SER A 404 10.56 -18.03 20.34
CA SER A 404 9.32 -18.51 19.73
C SER A 404 9.51 -19.81 18.95
N LEU A 405 10.56 -19.90 18.12
CA LEU A 405 10.89 -21.13 17.38
C LEU A 405 11.18 -22.30 18.32
N LEU A 406 11.98 -22.05 19.34
CA LEU A 406 12.35 -23.03 20.36
C LEU A 406 11.15 -23.51 21.19
N SER A 407 10.16 -22.65 21.44
CA SER A 407 8.89 -23.04 22.07
C SER A 407 8.11 -24.05 21.22
N VAL A 408 8.12 -23.84 19.90
CA VAL A 408 7.47 -24.73 18.92
C VAL A 408 8.21 -26.07 18.82
N VAL A 409 9.54 -26.06 18.84
CA VAL A 409 10.37 -27.28 18.90
C VAL A 409 10.12 -28.06 20.19
N GLY A 410 9.97 -27.38 21.33
CA GLY A 410 9.63 -27.99 22.61
C GLY A 410 8.31 -28.75 22.60
N ALA A 411 7.36 -28.35 21.75
CA ALA A 411 6.09 -29.05 21.51
C ALA A 411 6.19 -30.16 20.42
N GLY A 412 7.37 -30.34 19.83
CA GLY A 412 7.66 -31.40 18.86
C GLY A 412 7.34 -31.06 17.40
N TYR A 413 7.21 -29.77 17.08
CA TYR A 413 6.99 -29.25 15.74
C TYR A 413 8.26 -28.63 15.15
N GLN A 414 8.23 -28.35 13.84
CA GLN A 414 9.33 -27.72 13.10
C GLN A 414 9.08 -26.21 12.91
N GLY A 415 10.16 -25.44 12.85
CA GLY A 415 10.13 -23.99 12.64
C GLY A 415 11.05 -23.53 11.50
N VAL A 416 10.72 -22.40 10.90
CA VAL A 416 11.50 -21.78 9.83
C VAL A 416 11.86 -20.35 10.22
N LEU A 417 13.11 -19.95 9.97
CA LEU A 417 13.54 -18.55 9.98
C LEU A 417 13.99 -18.14 8.57
N MET A 418 13.24 -17.23 7.96
CA MET A 418 13.50 -16.72 6.62
C MET A 418 14.23 -15.38 6.67
N ALA A 419 15.26 -15.23 5.86
CA ALA A 419 16.00 -13.99 5.68
C ALA A 419 16.05 -13.59 4.19
N PRO A 420 16.06 -12.28 3.87
CA PRO A 420 15.93 -11.80 2.49
C PRO A 420 17.17 -12.08 1.63
N THR A 421 18.32 -12.32 2.25
CA THR A 421 19.59 -12.56 1.57
C THR A 421 20.34 -13.71 2.24
N GLU A 422 21.21 -14.37 1.48
CA GLU A 422 22.00 -15.51 1.96
C GLU A 422 22.93 -15.11 3.11
N VAL A 423 23.56 -13.94 3.00
CA VAL A 423 24.44 -13.40 4.05
C VAL A 423 23.68 -13.19 5.38
N LEU A 424 22.44 -12.70 5.33
CA LEU A 424 21.61 -12.58 6.53
C LEU A 424 21.21 -13.95 7.10
N ALA A 425 20.89 -14.92 6.25
CA ALA A 425 20.58 -16.28 6.69
C ALA A 425 21.79 -16.94 7.37
N GLU A 426 22.99 -16.80 6.79
CA GLU A 426 24.25 -17.26 7.38
C GLU A 426 24.52 -16.59 8.72
N GLN A 427 24.31 -15.28 8.80
CA GLN A 427 24.50 -14.53 10.04
C GLN A 427 23.55 -15.00 11.14
N HIS A 428 22.27 -15.22 10.84
CA HIS A 428 21.33 -15.77 11.80
C HIS A 428 21.77 -17.17 12.23
N PHE A 429 22.17 -18.04 11.30
CA PHE A 429 22.68 -19.37 11.60
C PHE A 429 23.90 -19.34 12.53
N LEU A 430 24.90 -18.51 12.25
CA LEU A 430 26.09 -18.34 13.09
C LEU A 430 25.75 -17.75 14.47
N THR A 431 24.82 -16.80 14.54
CA THR A 431 24.39 -16.19 15.80
C THR A 431 23.67 -17.20 16.68
N VAL A 432 22.73 -17.97 16.11
CA VAL A 432 22.01 -19.04 16.82
C VAL A 432 22.98 -20.14 17.27
N LYS A 433 23.92 -20.52 16.41
CA LYS A 433 25.00 -21.47 16.72
C LYS A 433 25.82 -21.00 17.92
N LYS A 434 26.25 -19.74 17.94
CA LYS A 434 27.01 -19.15 19.05
C LYS A 434 26.21 -19.07 20.36
N LEU A 435 24.89 -18.86 20.29
CA LEU A 435 24.03 -18.77 21.46
C LEU A 435 23.70 -20.14 22.07
N LEU A 436 23.53 -21.17 21.23
CA LEU A 436 23.00 -22.47 21.68
C LEU A 436 24.07 -23.56 21.81
N SER A 437 25.21 -23.45 21.13
CA SER A 437 26.21 -24.51 21.11
C SER A 437 27.54 -24.09 21.74
N ASN A 438 28.00 -24.86 22.72
CA ASN A 438 29.34 -24.78 23.30
C ASN A 438 30.29 -25.89 22.79
N GLU A 439 29.80 -26.84 21.98
CA GLU A 439 30.54 -28.03 21.56
C GLU A 439 30.87 -28.11 20.07
N SER A 440 32.01 -28.74 19.78
CA SER A 440 32.75 -28.79 18.52
C SER A 440 32.26 -29.81 17.47
N ASN A 441 31.15 -30.52 17.69
CA ASN A 441 30.65 -31.52 16.73
C ASN A 441 29.67 -30.88 15.75
N GLN A 442 30.17 -30.20 14.71
CA GLN A 442 29.30 -29.44 13.80
C GLN A 442 29.72 -29.57 12.34
N SER A 443 28.74 -29.90 11.49
CA SER A 443 28.87 -29.77 10.05
C SER A 443 28.65 -28.30 9.68
N ASP A 444 29.20 -27.82 8.56
CA ASP A 444 29.00 -26.42 8.12
C ASP A 444 27.52 -26.08 7.87
N SER A 445 26.70 -27.10 7.60
CA SER A 445 25.32 -26.93 7.12
C SER A 445 24.25 -27.22 8.17
N TYR A 446 24.61 -27.85 9.28
CA TYR A 446 23.70 -28.08 10.42
C TYR A 446 24.50 -28.38 11.69
N PHE A 447 23.90 -28.08 12.84
CA PHE A 447 24.41 -28.47 14.14
C PHE A 447 23.31 -29.10 14.99
N HIS A 448 23.75 -29.88 15.98
CA HIS A 448 22.90 -30.55 16.95
C HIS A 448 23.23 -30.02 18.35
N VAL A 449 22.21 -29.84 19.16
CA VAL A 449 22.34 -29.49 20.58
C VAL A 449 21.55 -30.51 21.38
N SER A 450 22.25 -31.25 22.24
CA SER A 450 21.65 -32.26 23.10
C SER A 450 20.94 -31.63 24.30
N ASN A 451 19.81 -32.22 24.72
CA ASN A 451 19.05 -31.80 25.91
C ASN A 451 18.78 -30.28 26.00
N LEU A 452 18.47 -29.63 24.88
CA LEU A 452 18.30 -28.17 24.84
C LEU A 452 16.98 -27.74 25.49
N ILE A 453 15.88 -28.41 25.13
CA ILE A 453 14.51 -28.00 25.53
C ILE A 453 13.69 -29.23 25.87
N ASN A 454 13.06 -29.26 27.05
CA ASN A 454 12.22 -30.36 27.54
C ASN A 454 12.94 -31.73 27.45
N ASN A 455 14.25 -31.76 27.72
CA ASN A 455 15.13 -32.94 27.55
C ASN A 455 15.09 -33.55 26.13
N ARG A 456 14.83 -32.71 25.12
CA ARG A 456 14.85 -33.07 23.71
C ARG A 456 16.07 -32.47 23.03
N ASP A 457 16.63 -33.24 22.12
CA ASP A 457 17.65 -32.81 21.18
C ASP A 457 17.06 -31.86 20.14
N CYS A 458 17.82 -30.83 19.77
CA CYS A 458 17.44 -29.87 18.73
C CYS A 458 18.46 -29.88 17.60
N ARG A 459 18.00 -30.07 16.36
CA ARG A 459 18.84 -29.95 15.16
C ARG A 459 18.44 -28.72 14.35
N ILE A 460 19.44 -27.88 14.05
CA ILE A 460 19.26 -26.62 13.33
C ILE A 460 20.11 -26.65 12.06
N GLY A 461 19.49 -26.39 10.91
CA GLY A 461 20.13 -26.41 9.59
C GLY A 461 20.03 -25.07 8.85
N ILE A 462 20.88 -24.91 7.83
CA ILE A 462 20.81 -23.78 6.89
C ILE A 462 20.46 -24.26 5.48
N LEU A 463 19.61 -23.50 4.78
CA LEU A 463 19.22 -23.76 3.39
C LEU A 463 19.25 -22.45 2.56
N ILE A 464 20.33 -22.27 1.80
CA ILE A 464 20.56 -21.12 0.90
C ILE A 464 20.83 -21.57 -0.54
N GLY A 465 20.70 -20.66 -1.50
CA GLY A 465 20.77 -20.96 -2.93
C GLY A 465 22.20 -21.29 -3.40
N SER A 466 23.21 -20.66 -2.80
CA SER A 466 24.63 -20.92 -3.08
C SER A 466 25.17 -22.26 -2.58
N MET A 467 24.37 -23.06 -1.85
CA MET A 467 24.82 -24.36 -1.34
C MET A 467 25.08 -25.38 -2.45
N PRO A 468 26.15 -26.21 -2.33
CA PRO A 468 26.38 -27.34 -3.22
C PRO A 468 25.18 -28.30 -3.23
N ARG A 469 24.81 -28.79 -4.43
CA ARG A 469 23.63 -29.63 -4.65
C ARG A 469 23.52 -30.81 -3.68
N LYS A 470 24.62 -31.56 -3.47
CA LYS A 470 24.65 -32.70 -2.52
C LYS A 470 24.31 -32.30 -1.08
N LYS A 471 24.80 -31.14 -0.62
CA LYS A 471 24.50 -30.63 0.73
C LYS A 471 23.04 -30.18 0.82
N LYS A 472 22.54 -29.52 -0.24
CA LYS A 472 21.15 -29.07 -0.34
C LYS A 472 20.16 -30.25 -0.28
N GLU A 473 20.39 -31.28 -1.09
CA GLU A 473 19.57 -32.50 -1.13
C GLU A 473 19.55 -33.20 0.24
N LYS A 474 20.70 -33.31 0.92
CA LYS A 474 20.76 -33.88 2.28
C LYS A 474 19.94 -33.09 3.30
N ILE A 475 20.00 -31.76 3.28
CA ILE A 475 19.21 -30.91 4.20
C ILE A 475 17.71 -31.04 3.90
N GLN A 476 17.33 -31.12 2.62
CA GLN A 476 15.95 -31.34 2.22
C GLN A 476 15.42 -32.69 2.72
N GLU A 477 16.18 -33.75 2.56
CA GLU A 477 15.85 -35.09 3.06
C GLU A 477 15.70 -35.10 4.60
N MET A 478 16.62 -34.45 5.32
CA MET A 478 16.53 -34.32 6.77
C MET A 478 15.31 -33.51 7.23
N LEU A 479 14.88 -32.50 6.46
CA LEU A 479 13.67 -31.72 6.75
C LEU A 479 12.41 -32.55 6.52
N GLU A 480 12.35 -33.28 5.41
CA GLU A 480 11.24 -34.14 5.03
C GLU A 480 11.06 -35.29 6.02
N ASN A 481 12.16 -35.88 6.51
CA ASN A 481 12.14 -36.93 7.52
C ASN A 481 11.83 -36.41 8.94
N GLY A 482 11.76 -35.08 9.14
CA GLY A 482 11.53 -34.49 10.46
C GLY A 482 12.75 -34.58 11.40
N GLU A 483 13.94 -34.80 10.87
CA GLU A 483 15.19 -34.82 11.64
C GLU A 483 15.68 -33.41 11.98
N LEU A 484 15.39 -32.42 11.14
CA LEU A 484 15.71 -31.02 11.40
C LEU A 484 14.52 -30.32 12.06
N ASP A 485 14.71 -29.78 13.26
CA ASP A 485 13.66 -29.06 13.98
C ASP A 485 13.56 -27.59 13.52
N ILE A 486 14.69 -26.94 13.20
CA ILE A 486 14.71 -25.56 12.69
C ILE A 486 15.52 -25.46 11.40
N VAL A 487 14.98 -24.76 10.39
CA VAL A 487 15.74 -24.35 9.20
C VAL A 487 15.82 -22.84 9.10
N ILE A 488 17.03 -22.34 8.86
CA ILE A 488 17.33 -20.94 8.58
C ILE A 488 17.65 -20.83 7.08
N GLY A 489 17.01 -19.94 6.35
CA GLY A 489 17.25 -19.89 4.90
C GLY A 489 16.65 -18.69 4.19
N THR A 490 16.83 -18.67 2.87
CA THR A 490 16.26 -17.63 2.00
C THR A 490 14.96 -18.11 1.34
N HIS A 491 14.54 -17.48 0.24
CA HIS A 491 13.47 -17.96 -0.64
C HIS A 491 13.63 -19.45 -1.06
N SER A 492 14.84 -20.01 -0.92
CA SER A 492 15.11 -21.44 -1.12
C SER A 492 14.25 -22.36 -0.23
N VAL A 493 13.79 -21.89 0.94
CA VAL A 493 12.93 -22.68 1.85
C VAL A 493 11.48 -22.79 1.34
N ILE A 494 11.02 -21.84 0.52
CA ILE A 494 9.64 -21.82 0.01
C ILE A 494 9.50 -22.59 -1.32
N GLN A 495 10.60 -22.98 -1.96
CA GLN A 495 10.58 -23.75 -3.22
C GLN A 495 9.72 -25.02 -3.10
N GLU A 496 9.01 -25.40 -4.16
CA GLU A 496 8.10 -26.56 -4.18
C GLU A 496 8.78 -27.86 -3.71
N SER A 497 10.07 -28.02 -3.97
CA SER A 497 10.86 -29.19 -3.58
C SER A 497 11.17 -29.31 -2.08
N VAL A 498 10.82 -28.31 -1.25
CA VAL A 498 11.05 -28.34 0.20
C VAL A 498 9.74 -28.66 0.90
N ILE A 499 9.71 -29.82 1.57
CA ILE A 499 8.59 -30.32 2.36
C ILE A 499 8.98 -30.26 3.84
N ILE A 500 8.13 -29.64 4.66
CA ILE A 500 8.33 -29.52 6.12
C ILE A 500 7.07 -30.06 6.81
N PRO A 501 7.03 -31.37 7.12
CA PRO A 501 5.79 -32.04 7.52
C PRO A 501 5.16 -31.46 8.78
N LYS A 502 5.95 -31.00 9.75
CA LYS A 502 5.48 -30.49 11.05
C LYS A 502 5.68 -28.99 11.22
N LEU A 503 5.67 -28.21 10.13
CA LEU A 503 5.82 -26.76 10.20
C LEU A 503 4.71 -26.12 11.05
N ALA A 504 5.09 -25.47 12.14
CA ALA A 504 4.15 -24.78 13.02
C ALA A 504 4.43 -23.28 13.20
N LEU A 505 5.65 -22.81 12.93
CA LEU A 505 5.97 -21.38 12.96
C LEU A 505 6.93 -21.00 11.84
N ALA A 506 6.55 -20.00 11.06
CA ALA A 506 7.39 -19.33 10.09
C ALA A 506 7.72 -17.91 10.57
N VAL A 507 9.01 -17.64 10.80
CA VAL A 507 9.53 -16.31 11.09
C VAL A 507 10.09 -15.71 9.82
N VAL A 508 9.68 -14.49 9.47
CA VAL A 508 10.16 -13.77 8.28
C VAL A 508 10.86 -12.48 8.70
N ASP A 509 12.17 -12.38 8.47
CA ASP A 509 12.94 -11.18 8.77
C ASP A 509 12.96 -10.19 7.60
N GLU A 510 12.91 -8.89 7.89
CA GLU A 510 12.79 -7.80 6.90
C GLU A 510 11.66 -8.02 5.88
N GLU A 511 10.44 -8.21 6.39
CA GLU A 511 9.25 -8.59 5.60
C GLU A 511 9.05 -7.73 4.33
N HIS A 512 9.34 -6.44 4.38
CA HIS A 512 9.16 -5.51 3.26
C HIS A 512 9.91 -5.89 1.97
N ARG A 513 10.87 -6.82 2.04
CA ARG A 513 11.61 -7.34 0.87
C ARG A 513 11.00 -8.58 0.24
N PHE A 514 10.04 -9.21 0.91
CA PHE A 514 9.36 -10.40 0.43
C PHE A 514 8.05 -10.03 -0.26
N GLY A 515 7.79 -10.61 -1.44
CA GLY A 515 6.56 -10.38 -2.19
C GLY A 515 5.34 -11.00 -1.50
N VAL A 516 4.15 -10.44 -1.73
CA VAL A 516 2.88 -10.93 -1.16
C VAL A 516 2.63 -12.40 -1.50
N ASP A 517 2.89 -12.80 -2.75
CA ASP A 517 2.69 -14.19 -3.23
C ASP A 517 3.64 -15.20 -2.57
N GLN A 518 4.83 -14.76 -2.17
CA GLN A 518 5.79 -15.61 -1.47
C GLN A 518 5.33 -15.94 -0.05
N ARG A 519 4.57 -15.03 0.59
CA ARG A 519 3.95 -15.27 1.90
C ARG A 519 2.87 -16.35 1.79
N ASN A 520 2.01 -16.24 0.78
CA ASN A 520 0.91 -17.18 0.54
C ASN A 520 1.40 -18.60 0.23
N ALA A 521 2.53 -18.75 -0.47
CA ALA A 521 3.11 -20.06 -0.79
C ALA A 521 3.48 -20.91 0.46
N LEU A 522 3.80 -20.29 1.61
CA LEU A 522 4.01 -21.03 2.88
C LEU A 522 2.68 -21.51 3.48
N PHE A 523 1.60 -20.75 3.27
CA PHE A 523 0.26 -21.08 3.74
C PHE A 523 -0.42 -22.13 2.85
N GLU A 524 -0.19 -22.08 1.54
CA GLU A 524 -0.76 -23.00 0.57
C GLU A 524 -0.28 -24.44 0.76
N LYS A 525 0.99 -24.62 1.17
CA LYS A 525 1.61 -25.95 1.38
C LYS A 525 0.96 -26.83 2.45
N ARG A 526 0.09 -26.29 3.32
CA ARG A 526 -0.52 -27.03 4.44
C ARG A 526 -2.05 -27.04 4.46
N ILE A 527 -2.68 -26.45 3.44
CA ILE A 527 -4.15 -26.48 3.28
C ILE A 527 -4.65 -27.94 3.23
N ASP A 528 -3.84 -28.86 2.69
CA ASP A 528 -4.14 -30.30 2.62
C ASP A 528 -4.35 -30.99 3.99
N GLN A 529 -3.86 -30.42 5.10
CA GLN A 529 -4.00 -30.98 6.46
C GLN A 529 -4.95 -30.16 7.36
N ASN A 530 -5.73 -29.25 6.80
CA ASN A 530 -6.69 -28.41 7.53
C ASN A 530 -6.06 -27.63 8.71
N THR A 531 -4.76 -27.32 8.61
CA THR A 531 -3.99 -26.60 9.63
C THR A 531 -3.06 -25.56 9.01
N ILE A 532 -3.03 -24.34 9.55
CA ILE A 532 -2.15 -23.26 9.10
C ILE A 532 -1.01 -23.06 10.11
N PRO A 533 0.25 -22.90 9.64
CA PRO A 533 1.35 -22.51 10.52
C PRO A 533 1.20 -21.07 11.03
N HIS A 534 1.71 -20.82 12.23
CA HIS A 534 1.86 -19.48 12.78
C HIS A 534 2.86 -18.65 11.99
N MET A 535 2.67 -17.34 11.92
CA MET A 535 3.55 -16.40 11.23
C MET A 535 3.99 -15.26 12.15
N LEU A 536 5.31 -15.06 12.22
CA LEU A 536 5.93 -13.93 12.88
C LEU A 536 6.79 -13.16 11.87
N ALA A 537 6.28 -12.03 11.38
CA ALA A 537 7.07 -11.12 10.58
C ALA A 537 7.90 -10.21 11.49
N MET A 538 9.12 -9.88 11.08
CA MET A 538 9.98 -8.93 11.77
C MET A 538 10.38 -7.82 10.81
N THR A 539 10.44 -6.59 11.34
CA THR A 539 11.02 -5.46 10.61
C THR A 539 12.00 -4.71 11.48
N ALA A 540 13.14 -4.31 10.90
CA ALA A 540 14.06 -3.40 11.55
C ALA A 540 13.76 -1.93 11.23
N THR A 541 12.98 -1.65 10.19
CA THR A 541 12.46 -0.30 9.97
C THR A 541 11.34 -0.01 10.97
N PRO A 542 11.49 1.02 11.81
CA PRO A 542 10.36 1.52 12.58
C PRO A 542 9.33 2.03 11.58
N ILE A 543 8.16 1.43 11.57
CA ILE A 543 7.01 1.91 10.81
C ILE A 543 6.07 2.53 11.84
N PRO A 544 5.56 3.76 11.63
CA PRO A 544 4.60 4.34 12.55
C PRO A 544 3.44 3.38 12.73
N ALA A 545 2.96 3.21 13.98
CA ALA A 545 1.89 2.25 14.26
C ALA A 545 0.66 2.52 13.36
N SER A 546 0.36 3.78 13.08
CA SER A 546 -0.67 4.22 12.14
C SER A 546 -0.52 3.65 10.72
N LEU A 547 0.69 3.70 10.19
CA LEU A 547 1.01 3.21 8.86
C LEU A 547 1.02 1.67 8.84
N ALA A 548 1.57 1.05 9.88
CA ALA A 548 1.57 -0.41 10.02
C ALA A 548 0.14 -0.97 10.06
N MET A 549 -0.78 -0.33 10.80
CA MET A 549 -2.18 -0.72 10.88
C MET A 549 -2.95 -0.56 9.55
N ALA A 550 -2.52 0.35 8.68
CA ALA A 550 -3.14 0.58 7.38
C ALA A 550 -2.61 -0.35 6.28
N ILE A 551 -1.30 -0.65 6.29
CA ILE A 551 -0.64 -1.45 5.25
C ILE A 551 -0.67 -2.94 5.58
N TYR A 552 -0.42 -3.29 6.84
CA TYR A 552 -0.33 -4.66 7.35
C TYR A 552 -1.51 -4.96 8.27
N GLY A 553 -2.70 -4.43 7.96
CA GLY A 553 -3.88 -4.52 8.82
C GLY A 553 -4.33 -5.95 9.14
N ASP A 554 -3.84 -6.95 8.40
CA ASP A 554 -3.98 -8.38 8.64
C ASP A 554 -3.04 -8.94 9.73
N LEU A 555 -1.98 -8.21 10.09
CA LEU A 555 -1.01 -8.56 11.14
C LEU A 555 -1.29 -7.80 12.45
N GLU A 556 -1.15 -8.50 13.58
CA GLU A 556 -1.13 -7.86 14.90
C GLU A 556 0.26 -7.29 15.19
N SER A 557 0.35 -6.03 15.65
CA SER A 557 1.65 -5.37 15.84
C SER A 557 2.14 -5.49 17.28
N SER A 558 3.39 -5.91 17.45
CA SER A 558 4.11 -5.90 18.73
C SER A 558 5.35 -5.03 18.62
N VAL A 559 5.54 -4.14 19.58
CA VAL A 559 6.66 -3.19 19.59
C VAL A 559 7.60 -3.50 20.76
N ILE A 560 8.88 -3.71 20.46
CA ILE A 560 9.95 -3.67 21.47
C ILE A 560 10.40 -2.21 21.61
N ASP A 561 9.94 -1.57 22.69
CA ASP A 561 10.18 -0.16 23.03
C ASP A 561 11.46 0.08 23.84
N SER A 562 12.16 -0.99 24.22
CA SER A 562 13.36 -0.96 25.07
C SER A 562 14.60 -1.46 24.34
N LEU A 563 15.72 -0.77 24.56
CA LEU A 563 17.04 -1.20 24.08
C LEU A 563 17.73 -2.05 25.16
N PRO A 564 18.55 -3.06 24.79
CA PRO A 564 19.30 -3.86 25.76
C PRO A 564 20.25 -3.02 26.63
N GLU A 565 20.47 -3.46 27.88
CA GLU A 565 21.42 -2.83 28.80
C GLU A 565 22.85 -2.86 28.24
N GLY A 566 23.58 -1.75 28.39
CA GLY A 566 24.96 -1.58 27.89
C GLY A 566 25.07 -0.89 26.53
N ARG A 567 23.96 -0.66 25.81
CA ARG A 567 23.98 0.08 24.55
C ARG A 567 24.08 1.58 24.76
N GLN A 568 25.14 2.19 24.23
CA GLN A 568 25.37 3.63 24.33
C GLN A 568 24.63 4.39 23.22
N LYS A 569 24.17 5.61 23.54
CA LYS A 569 23.55 6.50 22.54
C LYS A 569 24.59 6.93 21.51
N ILE A 570 24.23 6.81 20.24
CA ILE A 570 25.09 7.20 19.11
C ILE A 570 25.03 8.71 18.97
N ARG A 571 26.18 9.39 19.07
CA ARG A 571 26.25 10.83 18.87
C ARG A 571 26.18 11.12 17.38
N THR A 572 25.05 11.65 16.94
CA THR A 572 24.79 12.00 15.54
C THR A 572 25.06 13.49 15.34
N ARG A 573 25.71 13.87 14.23
CA ARG A 573 25.94 15.28 13.85
C ARG A 573 25.82 15.47 12.35
N VAL A 574 25.20 16.58 11.95
CA VAL A 574 25.21 17.05 10.56
C VAL A 574 26.51 17.83 10.31
N VAL A 575 27.19 17.50 9.21
CA VAL A 575 28.50 18.07 8.84
C VAL A 575 28.37 18.82 7.52
N ASP A 576 28.62 20.12 7.59
CA ASP A 576 28.69 20.98 6.40
C ASP A 576 30.01 20.81 5.64
N LYS A 577 30.02 21.19 4.35
CA LYS A 577 31.21 21.19 3.48
C LYS A 577 32.46 21.78 4.13
N ILE A 578 32.32 22.86 4.92
CA ILE A 578 33.43 23.57 5.57
C ILE A 578 34.06 22.72 6.70
N ASN A 579 33.27 21.93 7.40
CA ASN A 579 33.72 21.14 8.56
C ASN A 579 34.17 19.72 8.18
N ARG A 580 34.19 19.38 6.88
CA ARG A 580 34.57 18.05 6.38
C ARG A 580 36.01 17.65 6.76
N ASN A 581 36.96 18.59 6.76
CA ASN A 581 38.34 18.29 7.17
C ASN A 581 38.45 17.93 8.65
N LYS A 582 37.73 18.64 9.53
CA LYS A 582 37.68 18.35 10.98
C LYS A 582 37.04 16.98 11.24
N MET A 583 36.08 16.58 10.41
CA MET A 583 35.47 15.26 10.46
C MET A 583 36.52 14.16 10.21
N TYR A 584 37.33 14.28 9.15
CA TYR A 584 38.39 13.30 8.86
C TYR A 584 39.47 13.24 9.94
N GLU A 585 39.85 14.38 10.53
CA GLU A 585 40.77 14.41 11.69
C GLU A 585 40.19 13.66 12.90
N PHE A 586 38.88 13.81 13.15
CA PHE A 586 38.21 13.07 14.21
C PHE A 586 38.17 11.57 13.93
N VAL A 587 37.86 11.17 12.70
CA VAL A 587 37.87 9.76 12.27
C VAL A 587 39.26 9.15 12.46
N ARG A 588 40.32 9.88 12.09
CA ARG A 588 41.71 9.44 12.32
C ARG A 588 41.98 9.16 13.80
N LYS A 589 41.58 10.06 14.71
CA LYS A 589 41.73 9.84 16.16
C LYS A 589 41.00 8.59 16.67
N GLN A 590 39.86 8.24 16.09
CA GLN A 590 39.12 7.03 16.45
C GLN A 590 39.85 5.78 15.95
N ILE A 591 40.36 5.81 14.72
CA ILE A 591 41.12 4.70 14.13
C ILE A 591 42.46 4.50 14.83
N ASP A 592 43.12 5.57 15.25
CA ASP A 592 44.36 5.52 16.05
C ASP A 592 44.17 4.80 17.39
N GLN A 593 42.93 4.75 17.91
CA GLN A 593 42.56 3.99 19.10
C GLN A 593 42.25 2.50 18.80
N GLY A 594 42.54 2.02 17.59
CA GLY A 594 42.29 0.64 17.15
C GLY A 594 40.84 0.37 16.73
N ARG A 595 40.07 1.41 16.40
CA ARG A 595 38.65 1.30 16.01
C ARG A 595 38.49 1.38 14.50
N GLN A 596 37.30 1.05 14.02
CA GLN A 596 37.01 1.02 12.58
C GLN A 596 35.89 1.99 12.19
N ALA A 597 35.85 2.36 10.90
CA ALA A 597 34.88 3.31 10.35
C ALA A 597 34.18 2.80 9.09
N PHE A 598 32.89 3.10 8.97
CA PHE A 598 32.10 2.91 7.74
C PHE A 598 31.96 4.22 6.99
N VAL A 599 32.04 4.18 5.66
CA VAL A 599 31.73 5.31 4.78
C VAL A 599 30.71 4.88 3.73
N VAL A 600 29.50 5.41 3.81
CA VAL A 600 28.38 5.10 2.92
C VAL A 600 28.19 6.21 1.90
N TYR A 601 28.15 5.84 0.62
CA TYR A 601 27.90 6.76 -0.50
C TYR A 601 26.51 6.54 -1.11
N PRO A 602 25.83 7.60 -1.57
CA PRO A 602 24.49 7.50 -2.15
C PRO A 602 24.54 6.91 -3.56
N LEU A 603 23.42 6.30 -3.96
CA LEU A 603 23.21 5.90 -5.35
C LEU A 603 22.89 7.19 -6.14
N ILE A 604 23.73 7.55 -7.09
CA ILE A 604 23.58 8.76 -7.91
C ILE A 604 22.50 8.55 -9.00
N ASN A 605 22.25 7.30 -9.43
CA ASN A 605 21.23 6.93 -10.43
C ASN A 605 20.69 5.49 -10.22
N GLU A 606 19.55 5.12 -10.83
CA GLU A 606 18.96 3.76 -10.81
C GLU A 606 19.88 2.68 -11.43
N SER A 607 20.94 3.07 -12.14
CA SER A 607 21.91 2.13 -12.71
C SER A 607 23.06 1.83 -11.75
N GLU A 608 23.13 0.57 -11.29
CA GLU A 608 24.19 0.07 -10.40
C GLU A 608 25.61 0.26 -10.94
N SER A 609 25.79 0.43 -12.26
CA SER A 609 27.10 0.65 -12.90
C SER A 609 27.72 2.00 -12.57
N ILE A 610 26.90 3.05 -12.45
CA ILE A 610 27.38 4.41 -12.16
C ILE A 610 27.76 4.52 -10.68
N ASN A 611 26.99 3.86 -9.81
CA ASN A 611 27.18 3.91 -8.36
C ASN A 611 28.44 3.17 -7.90
N ALA A 612 28.75 2.02 -8.52
CA ALA A 612 30.01 1.32 -8.27
C ALA A 612 31.23 2.21 -8.63
N LYS A 613 31.14 2.97 -9.74
CA LYS A 613 32.21 3.88 -10.15
C LYS A 613 32.43 5.02 -9.14
N ALA A 614 31.36 5.59 -8.60
CA ALA A 614 31.46 6.65 -7.59
C ALA A 614 32.16 6.15 -6.31
N ALA A 615 31.76 4.97 -5.81
CA ALA A 615 32.39 4.37 -4.63
C ALA A 615 33.87 4.02 -4.85
N ILE A 616 34.23 3.54 -6.06
CA ILE A 616 35.63 3.27 -6.43
C ILE A 616 36.46 4.56 -6.45
N ILE A 617 35.95 5.63 -7.07
CA ILE A 617 36.66 6.92 -7.15
C ILE A 617 36.93 7.48 -5.75
N GLU A 618 35.93 7.43 -4.87
CA GLU A 618 36.07 7.94 -3.51
C GLU A 618 36.95 7.05 -2.63
N GLN A 619 36.95 5.72 -2.82
CA GLN A 619 37.91 4.85 -2.13
C GLN A 619 39.35 5.19 -2.53
N ILE A 620 39.62 5.41 -3.83
CA ILE A 620 40.94 5.80 -4.31
C ILE A 620 41.36 7.15 -3.71
N ARG A 621 40.44 8.10 -3.65
CA ARG A 621 40.68 9.42 -3.05
C ARG A 621 40.95 9.33 -1.54
N LEU A 622 40.13 8.59 -0.80
CA LEU A 622 40.32 8.38 0.64
C LEU A 622 41.65 7.68 0.93
N GLN A 623 42.01 6.67 0.15
CA GLN A 623 43.26 5.94 0.30
C GLN A 623 44.50 6.79 -0.04
N LYS A 624 44.43 7.68 -1.05
CA LYS A 624 45.59 8.48 -1.49
C LYS A 624 45.74 9.80 -0.74
N ASP A 625 44.65 10.54 -0.56
CA ASP A 625 44.71 11.95 -0.16
C ASP A 625 44.45 12.13 1.34
N ILE A 626 43.62 11.28 1.95
CA ILE A 626 43.10 11.50 3.31
C ILE A 626 43.67 10.50 4.31
N PHE A 627 43.73 9.22 3.95
CA PHE A 627 44.19 8.13 4.82
C PHE A 627 45.28 7.27 4.15
N PRO A 628 46.44 7.85 3.79
CA PRO A 628 47.54 7.09 3.16
C PRO A 628 48.10 5.99 4.05
N ASP A 629 48.03 6.18 5.38
CA ASP A 629 48.63 5.28 6.37
C ASP A 629 47.66 4.18 6.88
N ARG A 630 46.45 4.08 6.30
CA ARG A 630 45.38 3.17 6.74
C ARG A 630 44.88 2.31 5.60
N ILE A 631 44.25 1.18 5.91
CA ILE A 631 43.72 0.26 4.90
C ILE A 631 42.25 0.61 4.63
N VAL A 632 41.97 1.12 3.44
CA VAL A 632 40.61 1.47 2.98
C VAL A 632 40.07 0.39 2.05
N GLY A 633 39.11 -0.39 2.54
CA GLY A 633 38.39 -1.41 1.79
C GLY A 633 37.22 -0.84 0.98
N LEU A 634 36.78 -1.60 -0.03
CA LEU A 634 35.65 -1.25 -0.89
C LEU A 634 34.64 -2.40 -0.91
N LEU A 635 33.36 -2.06 -0.76
CA LEU A 635 32.25 -2.98 -0.93
C LEU A 635 31.16 -2.36 -1.82
N HIS A 636 30.83 -2.99 -2.95
CA HIS A 636 29.72 -2.52 -3.79
C HIS A 636 28.87 -3.66 -4.35
N GLY A 637 27.64 -3.34 -4.77
CA GLY A 637 26.65 -4.32 -5.25
C GLY A 637 27.14 -5.29 -6.31
N LYS A 638 28.01 -4.82 -7.22
CA LYS A 638 28.56 -5.62 -8.33
C LYS A 638 29.70 -6.58 -8.00
N MET A 639 30.25 -6.55 -6.79
CA MET A 639 31.31 -7.51 -6.42
C MET A 639 30.72 -8.92 -6.38
N LYS A 640 31.54 -9.92 -6.71
CA LYS A 640 31.13 -11.32 -6.55
C LYS A 640 30.91 -11.60 -5.06
N MET A 641 30.01 -12.54 -4.75
CA MET A 641 29.71 -12.86 -3.34
C MET A 641 30.95 -13.31 -2.57
N GLU A 642 31.81 -14.13 -3.18
CA GLU A 642 33.09 -14.57 -2.60
C GLU A 642 34.00 -13.39 -2.23
N GLU A 643 34.10 -12.38 -3.12
CA GLU A 643 34.89 -11.16 -2.88
C GLU A 643 34.28 -10.31 -1.76
N LYS A 644 32.96 -10.19 -1.71
CA LYS A 644 32.26 -9.48 -0.62
C LYS A 644 32.52 -10.16 0.72
N GLN A 645 32.45 -11.49 0.76
CA GLN A 645 32.70 -12.26 1.97
C GLN A 645 34.12 -12.02 2.48
N LEU A 646 35.13 -12.14 1.60
CA LEU A 646 36.53 -11.90 1.94
C LEU A 646 36.79 -10.49 2.49
N VAL A 647 36.21 -9.46 1.87
CA VAL A 647 36.33 -8.07 2.35
C VAL A 647 35.65 -7.90 3.71
N MET A 648 34.46 -8.48 3.89
CA MET A 648 33.74 -8.40 5.16
C MET A 648 34.43 -9.15 6.29
N ASP A 649 35.03 -10.30 6.01
CA ASP A 649 35.79 -11.08 6.98
C ASP A 649 37.10 -10.34 7.35
N SER A 650 37.79 -9.78 6.36
CA SER A 650 38.97 -8.93 6.60
C SER A 650 38.64 -7.70 7.44
N PHE A 651 37.46 -7.09 7.20
CA PHE A 651 36.99 -5.97 8.02
C PHE A 651 36.57 -6.44 9.42
N ARG A 652 35.99 -7.63 9.59
CA ARG A 652 35.67 -8.17 10.91
C ARG A 652 36.93 -8.47 11.74
N GLU A 653 37.99 -8.95 11.11
CA GLU A 653 39.27 -9.27 11.74
C GLU A 653 40.13 -8.05 12.09
N GLY A 654 39.75 -6.85 11.65
CA GLY A 654 40.50 -5.62 11.90
C GLY A 654 41.65 -5.38 10.91
N LEU A 655 41.71 -6.11 9.80
CA LEU A 655 42.72 -5.90 8.74
C LEU A 655 42.41 -4.68 7.88
N ILE A 656 41.14 -4.27 7.82
CA ILE A 656 40.67 -3.07 7.11
C ILE A 656 40.23 -2.07 8.18
N ASP A 657 40.72 -0.83 8.12
CA ASP A 657 40.36 0.22 9.09
C ASP A 657 39.06 0.94 8.68
N ILE A 658 38.90 1.17 7.37
CA ILE A 658 37.82 1.96 6.80
C ILE A 658 37.15 1.17 5.68
N LEU A 659 35.84 0.97 5.75
CA LEU A 659 35.07 0.32 4.68
C LEU A 659 34.20 1.33 3.93
N VAL A 660 34.51 1.55 2.65
CA VAL A 660 33.73 2.37 1.73
C VAL A 660 32.69 1.51 1.04
N SER A 661 31.42 1.92 1.07
CA SER A 661 30.37 1.17 0.38
C SER A 661 29.21 1.98 -0.15
N THR A 662 28.57 1.42 -1.16
CA THR A 662 27.21 1.79 -1.57
C THR A 662 26.17 1.33 -0.52
N PRO A 663 24.89 1.71 -0.62
CA PRO A 663 23.82 1.35 0.34
C PRO A 663 23.57 -0.16 0.52
N VAL A 664 24.30 -0.99 -0.22
CA VAL A 664 24.35 -2.46 -0.13
C VAL A 664 24.80 -2.97 1.26
N ILE A 665 25.35 -2.11 2.14
CA ILE A 665 25.52 -2.43 3.58
C ILE A 665 24.17 -2.63 4.31
N GLU A 666 23.01 -2.45 3.66
CA GLU A 666 21.72 -2.91 4.20
C GLU A 666 21.75 -4.39 4.67
N VAL A 667 22.69 -5.20 4.21
CA VAL A 667 22.86 -6.58 4.63
C VAL A 667 23.63 -6.69 5.96
N GLY A 668 22.89 -6.71 7.07
CA GLY A 668 23.14 -7.56 8.24
C GLY A 668 24.35 -7.34 9.15
N VAL A 669 25.54 -7.04 8.63
CA VAL A 669 26.77 -7.42 9.32
C VAL A 669 27.01 -6.59 10.60
N ASP A 670 27.19 -7.32 11.70
CA ASP A 670 27.55 -6.78 13.01
C ASP A 670 29.08 -6.68 13.14
N ILE A 671 29.59 -5.48 13.38
CA ILE A 671 31.01 -5.24 13.60
C ILE A 671 31.18 -4.43 14.89
N PRO A 672 31.38 -5.11 16.04
CA PRO A 672 31.42 -4.46 17.36
C PRO A 672 32.50 -3.37 17.50
N ASN A 673 33.60 -3.49 16.74
CA ASN A 673 34.71 -2.53 16.78
C ASN A 673 34.50 -1.31 15.85
N ALA A 674 33.45 -1.30 15.03
CA ALA A 674 33.10 -0.17 14.20
C ALA A 674 32.40 0.91 15.04
N SER A 675 33.11 2.03 15.25
CA SER A 675 32.66 3.12 16.14
C SER A 675 32.19 4.35 15.38
N VAL A 676 32.58 4.51 14.10
CA VAL A 676 32.24 5.69 13.30
C VAL A 676 31.47 5.30 12.05
N MET A 677 30.35 5.97 11.80
CA MET A 677 29.55 5.88 10.58
C MET A 677 29.57 7.25 9.88
N ILE A 678 30.07 7.29 8.65
CA ILE A 678 30.04 8.48 7.79
C ILE A 678 29.06 8.19 6.66
N ILE A 679 28.07 9.08 6.49
CA ILE A 679 27.12 9.01 5.38
C ILE A 679 27.33 10.23 4.52
N GLU A 680 27.91 10.01 3.35
CA GLU A 680 28.14 11.04 2.33
C GLU A 680 26.84 11.28 1.55
N GLY A 681 26.56 12.53 1.17
CA GLY A 681 25.31 12.92 0.51
C GLY A 681 24.06 12.48 1.28
N ALA A 682 24.06 12.69 2.59
CA ALA A 682 22.99 12.26 3.50
C ALA A 682 21.62 12.84 3.10
N ASP A 683 21.59 14.00 2.43
CA ASP A 683 20.41 14.67 1.88
C ASP A 683 19.66 13.83 0.81
N ARG A 684 20.33 12.84 0.21
CA ARG A 684 19.76 11.98 -0.85
C ARG A 684 19.09 10.72 -0.30
N PHE A 685 19.24 10.43 0.99
CA PHE A 685 18.67 9.26 1.64
C PHE A 685 17.35 9.60 2.36
N GLY A 686 16.47 8.60 2.47
CA GLY A 686 15.29 8.69 3.35
C GLY A 686 15.67 8.53 4.82
N ILE A 687 14.86 9.07 5.75
CA ILE A 687 15.11 8.96 7.21
C ILE A 687 15.30 7.50 7.63
N ALA A 688 14.44 6.60 7.14
CA ALA A 688 14.50 5.19 7.48
C ALA A 688 15.85 4.54 7.13
N GLN A 689 16.42 4.86 5.96
CA GLN A 689 17.71 4.33 5.53
C GLN A 689 18.86 4.91 6.37
N LEU A 690 18.84 6.23 6.61
CA LEU A 690 19.83 6.88 7.47
C LEU A 690 19.80 6.32 8.89
N HIS A 691 18.61 6.04 9.41
CA HIS A 691 18.39 5.42 10.71
C HIS A 691 18.96 4.00 10.76
N GLN A 692 18.74 3.19 9.71
CA GLN A 692 19.33 1.87 9.60
C GLN A 692 20.86 1.92 9.58
N PHE A 693 21.46 2.82 8.77
CA PHE A 693 22.91 2.99 8.74
C PHE A 693 23.45 3.43 10.10
N ARG A 694 22.79 4.40 10.76
CA ARG A 694 23.12 4.80 12.14
C ARG A 694 23.14 3.60 13.08
N GLY A 695 22.14 2.71 13.00
CA GLY A 695 22.04 1.50 13.82
C GLY A 695 23.07 0.39 13.54
N ARG A 696 23.91 0.53 12.50
CA ARG A 696 25.02 -0.41 12.22
C ARG A 696 26.23 -0.22 13.12
N VAL A 697 26.39 0.96 13.71
CA VAL A 697 27.44 1.25 14.71
C VAL A 697 26.86 1.27 16.13
N GLY A 698 27.70 1.28 17.16
CA GLY A 698 27.23 1.31 18.56
C GLY A 698 26.88 -0.05 19.15
N ARG A 699 27.52 -1.12 18.65
CA ARG A 699 27.33 -2.50 19.14
C ARG A 699 28.42 -2.98 20.10
N GLY A 700 29.54 -2.24 20.19
CA GLY A 700 30.62 -2.48 21.15
C GLY A 700 30.50 -1.68 22.45
N LYS A 701 31.55 -1.73 23.27
CA LYS A 701 31.65 -0.96 24.54
C LYS A 701 31.98 0.52 24.34
N HIS A 702 32.33 0.91 23.12
CA HIS A 702 32.84 2.25 22.81
C HIS A 702 31.73 3.19 22.36
N GLU A 703 31.84 4.47 22.74
CA GLU A 703 30.97 5.52 22.21
C GLU A 703 31.07 5.55 20.68
N SER A 704 29.92 5.55 20.04
CA SER A 704 29.83 5.53 18.58
C SER A 704 29.28 6.84 18.03
N TYR A 705 29.70 7.18 16.82
CA TYR A 705 29.50 8.48 16.19
C TYR A 705 28.89 8.28 14.80
N CYS A 706 27.86 9.06 14.48
CA CYS A 706 27.26 9.09 13.15
C CYS A 706 27.39 10.50 12.57
N MET A 707 28.01 10.60 11.40
CA MET A 707 28.35 11.86 10.74
C MET A 707 27.60 11.93 9.41
N LEU A 708 26.68 12.88 9.30
CA LEU A 708 25.82 13.07 8.14
C LEU A 708 26.38 14.21 7.29
N VAL A 709 27.06 13.89 6.20
CA VAL A 709 27.64 14.91 5.31
C VAL A 709 26.59 15.31 4.28
N ALA A 710 26.17 16.58 4.32
CA ALA A 710 25.24 17.14 3.36
C ALA A 710 26.01 17.91 2.27
N GLU A 711 25.66 17.70 1.00
CA GLU A 711 26.28 18.47 -0.10
C GLU A 711 25.55 19.80 -0.30
N ASP A 712 24.28 19.74 -0.74
CA ASP A 712 23.43 20.91 -1.02
C ASP A 712 21.97 20.58 -0.62
N PRO A 713 21.65 20.57 0.68
CA PRO A 713 20.33 20.16 1.17
C PRO A 713 19.25 21.20 0.83
N SER A 714 18.08 20.73 0.37
CA SER A 714 16.85 21.53 0.37
C SER A 714 16.38 21.83 1.80
N GLU A 715 15.44 22.76 1.98
CA GLU A 715 14.83 23.04 3.29
C GLU A 715 14.26 21.76 3.94
N ASP A 716 13.48 20.98 3.19
CA ASP A 716 12.94 19.68 3.62
C ASP A 716 14.04 18.68 4.02
N SER A 717 15.13 18.60 3.24
CA SER A 717 16.25 17.69 3.54
C SER A 717 17.01 18.13 4.77
N LEU A 718 17.10 19.44 5.04
CA LEU A 718 17.78 19.96 6.22
C LEU A 718 16.96 19.71 7.50
N GLU A 719 15.64 19.89 7.45
CA GLU A 719 14.74 19.54 8.56
C GLU A 719 14.80 18.05 8.87
N ARG A 720 14.83 17.21 7.83
CA ARG A 720 15.01 15.76 7.92
C ARG A 720 16.30 15.39 8.65
N LEU A 721 17.43 15.98 8.26
CA LEU A 721 18.75 15.69 8.85
C LEU A 721 18.82 16.18 10.32
N LYS A 722 18.23 17.34 10.62
CA LYS A 722 18.11 17.85 12.00
C LYS A 722 17.26 16.95 12.88
N ALA A 723 16.17 16.40 12.35
CA ALA A 723 15.35 15.43 13.08
C ALA A 723 16.17 14.20 13.47
N LEU A 724 16.99 13.67 12.56
CA LEU A 724 17.89 12.53 12.82
C LEU A 724 19.00 12.83 13.82
N GLU A 725 19.48 14.07 13.87
CA GLU A 725 20.46 14.54 14.86
C GLU A 725 19.87 14.62 16.28
N GLN A 726 18.63 15.12 16.41
CA GLN A 726 17.99 15.34 17.72
C GLN A 726 17.31 14.09 18.28
N VAL A 727 16.73 13.25 17.42
CA VAL A 727 15.90 12.13 17.83
C VAL A 727 16.66 10.81 17.64
N SER A 728 16.90 10.11 18.74
CA SER A 728 17.51 8.78 18.73
C SER A 728 16.50 7.66 18.53
N ASP A 729 15.21 7.88 18.77
CA ASP A 729 14.18 6.84 18.66
C ASP A 729 13.73 6.69 17.20
N GLY A 730 13.90 5.48 16.66
CA GLY A 730 13.49 5.14 15.31
C GLY A 730 11.98 5.32 15.06
N PHE A 731 11.11 5.00 16.01
CA PHE A 731 9.65 5.11 15.82
C PHE A 731 9.23 6.57 15.67
N ARG A 732 9.76 7.42 16.55
CA ARG A 732 9.54 8.87 16.47
C ARG A 732 10.14 9.48 15.21
N LEU A 733 11.27 8.98 14.73
CA LEU A 733 11.85 9.40 13.45
C LEU A 733 10.96 9.01 12.26
N ALA A 734 10.34 7.84 12.30
CA ALA A 734 9.42 7.42 11.26
C ALA A 734 8.13 8.25 11.27
N GLU A 735 7.65 8.68 12.45
CA GLU A 735 6.54 9.64 12.57
C GLU A 735 6.92 10.99 11.95
N ILE A 736 8.11 11.53 12.26
CA ILE A 736 8.60 12.79 11.68
C ILE A 736 8.80 12.66 10.16
N ASP A 737 9.33 11.54 9.65
CA ASP A 737 9.43 11.29 8.20
C ASP A 737 8.06 11.31 7.52
N LEU A 738 7.07 10.72 8.19
CA LEU A 738 5.69 10.71 7.73
C LEU A 738 5.11 12.13 7.69
N GLU A 739 5.30 12.92 8.76
CA GLU A 739 4.85 14.32 8.86
C GLU A 739 5.48 15.20 7.78
N LEU A 740 6.81 15.19 7.64
CA LEU A 740 7.54 15.97 6.64
C LEU A 740 7.11 15.63 5.21
N ARG A 741 6.85 14.35 4.92
CA ARG A 741 6.32 13.92 3.61
C ARG A 741 4.86 14.35 3.40
N GLY A 742 4.07 14.39 4.47
CA GLY A 742 2.67 14.82 4.47
C GLY A 742 2.50 16.29 4.12
N GLU A 743 3.42 17.13 4.60
CA GLU A 743 3.43 18.57 4.31
C GLU A 743 3.97 18.89 2.90
N GLY A 744 4.97 18.12 2.41
CA GLY A 744 5.66 18.38 1.15
C GLY A 744 5.05 17.81 -0.14
N ASN A 745 4.09 16.87 -0.08
CA ASN A 745 3.56 16.20 -1.28
C ASN A 745 2.04 16.08 -1.32
N VAL A 746 1.36 17.21 -1.14
CA VAL A 746 -0.04 17.34 -1.58
C VAL A 746 -0.08 17.50 -3.10
N ARG A 747 -0.04 16.37 -3.82
CA ARG A 747 -0.53 16.22 -5.21
C ARG A 747 0.22 16.98 -6.34
N GLN A 748 1.52 17.29 -6.22
CA GLN A 748 2.21 18.07 -7.27
C GLN A 748 3.14 17.32 -8.23
N HIS A 749 3.63 16.11 -7.93
CA HIS A 749 4.55 15.43 -8.85
C HIS A 749 4.09 14.01 -9.17
N GLY A 750 3.70 13.82 -10.43
CA GLY A 750 3.43 12.50 -10.99
C GLY A 750 4.68 11.64 -10.96
N LYS A 751 4.70 10.68 -10.05
CA LYS A 751 5.13 9.29 -10.27
C LYS A 751 4.66 8.50 -9.04
N VAL A 752 3.71 7.63 -9.32
CA VAL A 752 3.13 6.63 -8.42
C VAL A 752 4.28 5.82 -7.81
N GLN A 753 4.52 5.99 -6.52
CA GLN A 753 5.39 5.12 -5.74
C GLN A 753 4.78 4.94 -4.35
N SER A 754 4.69 3.68 -3.91
CA SER A 754 4.10 3.13 -2.67
C SER A 754 2.56 3.00 -2.66
N GLY A 755 2.08 1.81 -2.29
CA GLY A 755 0.71 1.27 -2.46
C GLY A 755 -0.41 1.94 -1.65
N HIS A 756 -0.48 3.27 -1.70
CA HIS A 756 -1.50 4.12 -1.06
C HIS A 756 -2.63 4.51 -2.01
N ASP A 757 -2.70 3.93 -3.20
CA ASP A 757 -3.65 4.31 -4.27
C ASP A 757 -5.13 3.99 -3.97
N PHE A 758 -5.45 3.37 -2.82
CA PHE A 758 -6.83 2.99 -2.48
C PHE A 758 -7.64 4.09 -1.77
N LEU A 759 -7.01 5.04 -1.08
CA LEU A 759 -7.71 6.06 -0.28
C LEU A 759 -7.85 7.37 -1.07
N LYS A 760 -9.08 7.81 -1.38
CA LYS A 760 -9.34 9.05 -2.15
C LYS A 760 -9.45 10.27 -1.25
N ILE A 761 -9.93 10.09 -0.01
CA ILE A 761 -10.20 11.17 0.95
C ILE A 761 -9.41 11.00 2.24
N ALA A 762 -9.36 9.79 2.79
CA ALA A 762 -8.70 9.52 4.06
C ALA A 762 -7.19 9.77 3.93
N ASN A 763 -6.63 10.48 4.90
CA ASN A 763 -5.19 10.55 5.05
C ASN A 763 -4.82 9.87 6.37
N ILE A 764 -4.09 8.75 6.27
CA ILE A 764 -3.61 7.93 7.39
C ILE A 764 -2.97 8.77 8.51
N GLN A 765 -2.30 9.87 8.14
CA GLN A 765 -1.61 10.77 9.07
C GLN A 765 -2.60 11.61 9.87
N THR A 766 -3.40 12.41 9.17
CA THR A 766 -4.33 13.35 9.83
C THR A 766 -5.50 12.63 10.50
N ASP A 767 -5.88 11.48 9.96
CA ASP A 767 -7.07 10.73 10.36
C ASP A 767 -6.72 9.51 11.24
N PHE A 768 -5.54 9.48 11.88
CA PHE A 768 -5.12 8.34 12.72
C PHE A 768 -6.14 7.99 13.81
N LYS A 769 -6.68 9.01 14.51
CA LYS A 769 -7.74 8.80 15.52
C LYS A 769 -9.00 8.19 14.89
N LEU A 770 -9.33 8.60 13.67
CA LEU A 770 -10.47 8.07 12.93
C LEU A 770 -10.24 6.62 12.52
N MET A 771 -9.02 6.27 12.12
CA MET A 771 -8.62 4.90 11.80
C MET A 771 -8.73 3.97 13.01
N GLN A 772 -8.32 4.42 14.20
CA GLN A 772 -8.48 3.63 15.43
C GLN A 772 -9.95 3.32 15.72
N ILE A 773 -10.82 4.33 15.59
CA ILE A 773 -12.27 4.15 15.75
C ILE A 773 -12.81 3.19 14.69
N ALA A 774 -12.42 3.38 13.42
CA ALA A 774 -12.84 2.52 12.31
C ALA A 774 -12.44 1.06 12.54
N ARG A 775 -11.20 0.79 12.95
CA ARG A 775 -10.73 -0.56 13.28
C ARG A 775 -11.48 -1.15 14.47
N PHE A 776 -11.73 -0.37 15.51
CA PHE A 776 -12.48 -0.83 16.69
C PHE A 776 -13.90 -1.26 16.32
N GLU A 777 -14.63 -0.45 15.55
CA GLU A 777 -15.97 -0.80 15.10
C GLU A 777 -15.95 -1.99 14.12
N ALA A 778 -14.97 -2.05 13.22
CA ALA A 778 -14.82 -3.16 12.29
C ALA A 778 -14.57 -4.49 13.04
N LYS A 779 -13.71 -4.47 14.06
CA LYS A 779 -13.44 -5.63 14.92
C LYS A 779 -14.70 -6.07 15.68
N ASN A 780 -15.44 -5.13 16.26
CA ASN A 780 -16.70 -5.45 16.96
C ASN A 780 -17.74 -6.10 16.02
N ILE A 781 -17.81 -5.66 14.76
CA ILE A 781 -18.75 -6.24 13.78
C ILE A 781 -18.31 -7.66 13.42
N ILE A 782 -17.04 -7.86 13.07
CA ILE A 782 -16.53 -9.19 12.68
C ILE A 782 -16.55 -10.19 13.86
N GLU A 783 -16.36 -9.75 15.10
CA GLU A 783 -16.46 -10.64 16.27
C GLU A 783 -17.89 -11.13 16.54
N ASN A 784 -18.89 -10.29 16.27
CA ASN A 784 -20.30 -10.64 16.48
C ASN A 784 -20.94 -11.31 15.25
N ASP A 785 -20.55 -10.91 14.05
CA ASP A 785 -21.07 -11.41 12.78
C ASP A 785 -19.92 -11.58 11.75
N PRO A 786 -19.11 -12.64 11.88
CA PRO A 786 -17.92 -12.86 11.04
C PRO A 786 -18.23 -13.01 9.54
N PHE A 787 -19.50 -13.30 9.19
CA PHE A 787 -19.95 -13.55 7.84
C PHE A 787 -20.84 -12.45 7.28
N LEU A 788 -21.08 -11.37 8.05
CA LEU A 788 -21.98 -10.28 7.68
C LEU A 788 -23.38 -10.78 7.25
N LYS A 789 -23.90 -11.80 7.94
CA LYS A 789 -25.20 -12.43 7.63
C LYS A 789 -26.38 -11.68 8.23
N GLU A 790 -26.16 -10.92 9.31
CA GLU A 790 -27.22 -10.13 9.93
C GLU A 790 -27.73 -9.05 8.95
N GLU A 791 -29.05 -8.85 8.88
CA GLU A 791 -29.68 -7.90 7.93
C GLU A 791 -29.08 -6.50 8.02
N LYS A 792 -28.76 -6.04 9.24
CA LYS A 792 -28.13 -4.73 9.48
C LYS A 792 -26.72 -4.58 8.86
N ASN A 793 -26.01 -5.69 8.63
CA ASN A 793 -24.64 -5.72 8.12
C ASN A 793 -24.55 -6.04 6.61
N GLN A 794 -25.66 -6.41 5.97
CA GLN A 794 -25.69 -6.74 4.53
C GLN A 794 -25.27 -5.56 3.65
N GLY A 795 -25.58 -4.33 4.06
CA GLY A 795 -25.09 -3.12 3.38
C GLY A 795 -23.57 -3.06 3.34
N ILE A 796 -22.91 -3.39 4.47
CA ILE A 796 -21.44 -3.44 4.56
C ILE A 796 -20.89 -4.56 3.67
N ALA A 797 -21.53 -5.74 3.66
CA ALA A 797 -21.11 -6.85 2.80
C ALA A 797 -21.14 -6.46 1.31
N ASN A 798 -22.21 -5.80 0.87
CA ASN A 798 -22.32 -5.29 -0.50
C ASN A 798 -21.27 -4.22 -0.81
N ALA A 799 -20.96 -3.34 0.15
CA ALA A 799 -19.91 -2.34 -0.01
C ALA A 799 -18.51 -2.97 -0.16
N LEU A 800 -18.23 -4.05 0.58
CA LEU A 800 -16.96 -4.79 0.50
C LEU A 800 -16.75 -5.50 -0.83
N ILE A 801 -17.80 -6.02 -1.46
CA ILE A 801 -17.71 -6.68 -2.79
C ILE A 801 -17.32 -5.68 -3.89
N ASN A 802 -17.64 -4.39 -3.69
CA ASN A 802 -17.42 -3.33 -4.67
C ASN A 802 -16.06 -2.61 -4.52
N ILE A 803 -15.23 -3.02 -3.56
CA ILE A 803 -13.84 -2.58 -3.34
C ILE A 803 -12.91 -3.60 -3.99
#